data_AF-A0A376W963-F1
#
_entry.id   AF-A0A376W963-F1
#
_cell.length_a   1.000
_cell.length_b   1.000
_cell.length_c   1.000
_cell.angle_alpha   90.00
_cell.angle_beta   90.00
_cell.angle_gamma   90.00
#
_symmetry.space_group_name_H-M   'P 1'
#
loop_
_entity.id
_entity.type
_entity.pdbx_description
1 polymer ?
#
loop_
_entity_poly.entity_id
_entity_poly.type
_entity_poly.pdbx_seq_one_letter_code
_entity_poly.pdbx_strand_id
1 'polypeptide(L)'
;MEYTDELGQPRWHRANLYQRFIETLESATTCPPGLPSRVFICGISALPPVYLQALQALGKHIEIHLLFTNPCRYYWGDIKDPAYLAKLLTRQRRHSFEDRELPLFRDSENAGQLFNSDGEQDVGNPLLASWGKLGRDYIYLLSDLESSQELDAFVDVTPDNLLHNIQSDILELENRAVAGVNIEEFSRSDNKRPLDPLDSSITFHVCHSPQREVEVLHDRLLAMLEEDPTLTPRDIIVMVADIDSYSPFIQAVFGSAPADRYLPYAISDRRARQSHPVLEAFISLLSLPDSRFVSEDVLALLDVPVLAARFDITEEGLRYLRQWVNESGIRWGIDDDNVRELELPATGQHTWRFGLTRMLLGYAMESAQGEWQSVLPYDESSGLIAELVGHLSSLLMQLNIWRRGLAQERPLEEWLPVCRDMLNAFFLPDAETEAAMTLIEQQWQAIIAEGLGAQYGDAVPLSLLRDELAQRLDQERISQRFLAGPVNICTLMPMRSIPFKVVCLLGMNDGVYPRQLAPLGFDLMSQKPKRGDRSRRDDDRYLFLEALISAQQKLYISYIGRSIQDNSERFPSVLVQELIDYIGQSHYLPGDEALNCDESEARVKAHLTCHHTRMPFDPQNYQPGNLQSYAREWLPAASQAGKAHSEFVQPLPFTLPETVPLETLQRFWAHPVRAFFQMRLQVNFRTEDSEIPDTEPFILEGLSRYQINQQLLNVLVEQDDAERLFRRFRAAGDLPYGAFGEIFWETQCQEMQQLADRVIACRQPGQSMEIDLACNGVQITGWLPQVQPDGLLRWRPSLLSVAQGMQLWLEHLVYCASGGNGESRLFLRKDGEWRFPPLAAEQALHYLSQLIEGYREGMSAPLLVLPESGGAWLKTCYDAQNDAMLDDDSTLQKARTKFLQAYEGNMMVRGEGDDIWYQRLWRQLTPETMEAIVEQLQRFLLPLFRFNQS
;
A
#
# COMPACT_ATOMS: atom_id res chain seq x y z
N MET A 1 14.96 53.20 7.85
CA MET A 1 13.89 54.22 7.89
C MET A 1 13.93 55.03 6.61
N GLU A 2 14.93 55.90 6.37
CA GLU A 2 14.99 56.69 5.12
C GLU A 2 15.04 55.84 3.85
N TYR A 3 15.92 54.83 3.77
CA TYR A 3 15.97 53.91 2.62
C TYR A 3 14.69 53.07 2.41
N THR A 4 14.00 52.73 3.51
CA THR A 4 12.75 51.95 3.50
C THR A 4 11.57 52.81 3.02
N ASP A 5 11.63 54.10 3.33
CA ASP A 5 10.68 55.14 2.92
C ASP A 5 10.85 55.49 1.44
N GLU A 6 12.10 55.56 0.95
CA GLU A 6 12.42 55.70 -0.48
C GLU A 6 11.90 54.52 -1.32
N LEU A 7 11.81 53.32 -0.74
CA LEU A 7 11.28 52.12 -1.38
C LEU A 7 9.74 51.97 -1.27
N GLY A 8 9.05 52.90 -0.60
CA GLY A 8 7.60 52.84 -0.41
C GLY A 8 7.12 51.65 0.43
N GLN A 9 8.02 51.04 1.22
CA GLN A 9 7.72 49.86 2.03
C GLN A 9 7.23 50.26 3.43
N PRO A 10 6.50 49.37 4.14
CA PRO A 10 6.08 49.62 5.51
C PRO A 10 7.29 49.96 6.37
N ARG A 11 7.28 51.16 6.97
CA ARG A 11 8.33 51.63 7.88
C ARG A 11 8.55 50.71 9.08
N TRP A 12 7.63 49.80 9.37
CA TRP A 12 7.64 48.92 10.53
C TRP A 12 7.74 47.45 10.11
N HIS A 13 8.86 46.81 10.43
CA HIS A 13 9.05 45.36 10.35
C HIS A 13 9.66 44.87 11.67
N ARG A 14 9.56 43.57 11.99
CA ARG A 14 9.96 43.03 13.31
C ARG A 14 11.37 43.49 13.74
N ALA A 15 12.34 43.52 12.81
CA ALA A 15 13.70 43.95 13.07
C ALA A 15 13.90 45.46 13.36
N ASN A 16 13.04 46.37 12.88
CA ASN A 16 13.18 47.79 13.23
C ASN A 16 12.30 48.19 14.44
N LEU A 17 11.25 47.40 14.71
CA LEU A 17 10.33 47.67 15.80
C LEU A 17 10.88 47.22 17.14
N TYR A 18 11.69 46.14 17.19
CA TYR A 18 12.16 45.60 18.48
C TYR A 18 13.06 46.59 19.26
N GLN A 19 13.97 47.31 18.59
CA GLN A 19 14.85 48.28 19.26
C GLN A 19 14.03 49.41 19.87
N ARG A 20 13.09 49.95 19.08
CA ARG A 20 12.18 50.99 19.55
C ARG A 20 11.28 50.51 20.68
N PHE A 21 10.81 49.26 20.61
CA PHE A 21 10.00 48.64 21.65
C PHE A 21 10.76 48.55 22.97
N ILE A 22 12.00 48.04 22.93
CA ILE A 22 12.88 47.96 24.11
C ILE A 22 13.18 49.34 24.66
N GLU A 23 13.64 50.28 23.82
CA GLU A 23 14.00 51.64 24.24
C GLU A 23 12.82 52.38 24.89
N THR A 24 11.61 52.23 24.34
CA THR A 24 10.40 52.85 24.89
C THR A 24 10.05 52.26 26.26
N LEU A 25 10.15 50.94 26.42
CA LEU A 25 9.85 50.28 27.70
C LEU A 25 10.93 50.54 28.76
N GLU A 26 12.20 50.54 28.37
CA GLU A 26 13.31 50.82 29.29
C GLU A 26 13.29 52.26 29.77
N SER A 27 13.01 53.23 28.89
CA SER A 27 12.93 54.65 29.25
C SER A 27 11.63 55.04 29.97
N ALA A 28 10.54 54.31 29.75
CA ALA A 28 9.27 54.56 30.41
C ALA A 28 9.40 54.40 31.93
N THR A 29 9.01 55.45 32.65
CA THR A 29 9.02 55.46 34.14
C THR A 29 7.73 54.90 34.73
N THR A 30 6.66 54.85 33.94
CA THR A 30 5.34 54.33 34.33
C THR A 30 4.92 53.21 33.37
N CYS A 31 4.18 52.23 33.89
CA CYS A 31 3.67 51.12 33.09
C CYS A 31 2.81 51.64 31.91
N PRO A 32 3.14 51.26 30.66
CA PRO A 32 2.33 51.63 29.51
C PRO A 32 0.89 51.09 29.61
N PRO A 33 -0.12 51.87 29.21
CA PRO A 33 -1.51 51.41 29.24
C PRO A 33 -1.74 50.22 28.30
N GLY A 34 -2.54 49.23 28.75
CA GLY A 34 -3.00 48.12 27.91
C GLY A 34 -2.14 46.85 27.94
N LEU A 35 -1.08 46.82 28.74
CA LEU A 35 -0.32 45.59 28.98
C LEU A 35 -1.06 44.63 29.95
N PRO A 36 -0.92 43.31 29.79
CA PRO A 36 -1.49 42.34 30.71
C PRO A 36 -0.79 42.41 32.08
N SER A 37 -1.47 41.99 33.14
CA SER A 37 -0.88 41.99 34.49
C SER A 37 0.25 40.98 34.66
N ARG A 38 0.15 39.82 33.97
CA ARG A 38 1.14 38.74 34.05
C ARG A 38 1.15 37.91 32.77
N VAL A 39 2.28 37.29 32.46
CA VAL A 39 2.49 36.39 31.30
C VAL A 39 3.21 35.13 31.76
N PHE A 40 2.80 33.97 31.23
CA PHE A 40 3.48 32.68 31.44
C PHE A 40 4.05 32.17 30.12
N ILE A 41 5.26 31.64 30.17
CA ILE A 41 5.90 30.93 29.07
C ILE A 41 6.26 29.55 29.60
N CYS A 42 5.62 28.49 29.08
CA CYS A 42 5.74 27.14 29.63
C CYS A 42 6.05 26.13 28.52
N GLY A 43 6.96 25.18 28.79
CA GLY A 43 7.27 24.09 27.87
C GLY A 43 8.03 24.52 26.61
N ILE A 44 8.70 25.67 26.62
CA ILE A 44 9.53 26.16 25.52
C ILE A 44 10.99 26.07 25.91
N SER A 45 11.74 25.19 25.25
CA SER A 45 13.17 24.93 25.49
C SER A 45 14.11 25.78 24.63
N ALA A 46 13.59 26.65 23.76
CA ALA A 46 14.39 27.64 23.03
C ALA A 46 13.59 28.89 22.64
N LEU A 47 14.17 30.07 22.84
CA LEU A 47 13.68 31.35 22.30
C LEU A 47 14.81 32.11 21.58
N PRO A 48 14.50 32.86 20.51
CA PRO A 48 15.47 33.73 19.86
C PRO A 48 16.03 34.79 20.83
N PRO A 49 17.31 35.19 20.72
CA PRO A 49 17.94 36.17 21.62
C PRO A 49 17.15 37.49 21.72
N VAL A 50 16.65 37.98 20.59
CA VAL A 50 15.89 39.25 20.52
C VAL A 50 14.56 39.16 21.28
N TYR A 51 13.93 37.98 21.32
CA TYR A 51 12.69 37.80 22.09
C TYR A 51 12.97 37.82 23.59
N LEU A 52 14.09 37.26 24.04
CA LEU A 52 14.48 37.33 25.45
C LEU A 52 14.75 38.78 25.89
N GLN A 53 15.45 39.58 25.07
CA GLN A 53 15.66 41.00 25.33
C GLN A 53 14.35 41.79 25.37
N ALA A 54 13.44 41.51 24.43
CA ALA A 54 12.12 42.13 24.41
C ALA A 54 11.31 41.77 25.67
N LEU A 55 11.34 40.51 26.10
CA LEU A 55 10.70 40.04 27.33
C LEU A 55 11.35 40.68 28.57
N GLN A 56 12.67 40.84 28.61
CA GLN A 56 13.38 41.51 29.70
C GLN A 56 12.90 42.95 29.88
N ALA A 57 12.82 43.73 28.80
CA ALA A 57 12.33 45.11 28.84
C ALA A 57 10.85 45.17 29.28
N LEU A 58 10.06 44.20 28.86
CA LEU A 58 8.64 44.06 29.20
C LEU A 58 8.45 43.68 30.69
N GLY A 59 9.33 42.82 31.21
CA GLY A 59 9.38 42.38 32.61
C GLY A 59 9.66 43.50 33.63
N LYS A 60 10.08 44.69 33.17
CA LYS A 60 10.17 45.88 34.02
C LYS A 60 8.80 46.41 34.47
N HIS A 61 7.77 46.17 33.67
CA HIS A 61 6.42 46.73 33.86
C HIS A 61 5.33 45.70 34.13
N ILE A 62 5.58 44.43 33.80
CA ILE A 62 4.66 43.31 34.06
C ILE A 62 5.40 42.12 34.66
N GLU A 63 4.64 41.23 35.30
CA GLU A 63 5.17 39.96 35.80
C GLU A 63 5.30 38.93 34.65
N ILE A 64 6.53 38.50 34.35
CA ILE A 64 6.78 37.46 33.35
C ILE A 64 7.35 36.23 34.05
N HIS A 65 6.58 35.15 34.04
CA HIS A 65 6.97 33.85 34.58
C HIS A 65 7.40 32.94 33.42
N LEU A 66 8.72 32.78 33.25
CA LEU A 66 9.30 31.88 32.28
C LEU A 66 9.63 30.54 32.95
N LEU A 67 8.82 29.51 32.67
CA LEU A 67 8.95 28.16 33.20
C LEU A 67 9.74 27.31 32.21
N PHE A 68 11.05 27.30 32.40
CA PHE A 68 11.98 26.48 31.63
C PHE A 68 12.25 25.16 32.35
N THR A 69 11.90 24.03 31.72
CA THR A 69 12.24 22.69 32.21
C THR A 69 13.68 22.37 31.84
N ASN A 70 14.59 22.50 32.80
CA ASN A 70 16.02 22.28 32.59
C ASN A 70 16.40 20.84 33.02
N PRO A 71 17.12 20.06 32.19
CA PRO A 71 17.56 18.71 32.56
C PRO A 71 18.63 18.66 33.67
N CYS A 72 19.32 19.76 33.96
CA CYS A 72 20.42 19.80 34.93
C CYS A 72 20.30 21.01 35.87
N ARG A 73 20.62 20.80 37.16
CA ARG A 73 20.52 21.84 38.20
C ARG A 73 21.65 22.87 38.12
N TYR A 74 22.83 22.43 37.73
CA TYR A 74 24.01 23.28 37.58
C TYR A 74 24.03 23.98 36.23
N TYR A 75 24.97 24.90 36.04
CA TYR A 75 25.24 25.48 34.75
C TYR A 75 26.09 24.56 33.86
N TRP A 76 25.58 24.31 32.66
CA TRP A 76 26.19 23.47 31.63
C TRP A 76 26.25 24.19 30.26
N GLY A 77 26.20 25.52 30.30
CA GLY A 77 26.34 26.41 29.14
C GLY A 77 27.80 26.78 28.86
N ASP A 78 28.08 27.28 27.66
CA ASP A 78 29.41 27.83 27.35
C ASP A 78 29.60 29.21 28.02
N ILE A 79 30.78 29.82 27.91
CA ILE A 79 31.07 31.18 28.41
C ILE A 79 31.69 32.07 27.32
N LYS A 80 31.50 33.39 27.43
CA LYS A 80 32.09 34.38 26.50
C LYS A 80 33.56 34.65 26.83
N ASP A 81 33.82 35.08 28.06
CA ASP A 81 35.12 35.56 28.50
C ASP A 81 35.32 35.34 30.02
N PRO A 82 36.56 35.35 30.53
CA PRO A 82 36.82 35.11 31.95
C PRO A 82 36.13 36.09 32.90
N ALA A 83 35.84 37.33 32.45
CA ALA A 83 35.11 38.29 33.27
C ALA A 83 33.61 37.92 33.38
N TYR A 84 33.02 37.36 32.33
CA TYR A 84 31.66 36.81 32.39
C TYR A 84 31.58 35.60 33.34
N LEU A 85 32.58 34.72 33.32
CA LEU A 85 32.66 33.61 34.29
C LEU A 85 32.69 34.14 35.74
N ALA A 86 33.47 35.18 36.02
CA ALA A 86 33.49 35.81 37.35
C ALA A 86 32.11 36.38 37.76
N LYS A 87 31.32 36.89 36.80
CA LYS A 87 29.92 37.30 37.06
C LYS A 87 29.06 36.09 37.40
N LEU A 88 29.14 34.99 36.65
CA LEU A 88 28.35 33.79 36.91
C LEU A 88 28.71 33.11 38.24
N LEU A 89 30.00 33.13 38.64
CA LEU A 89 30.45 32.57 39.92
C LEU A 89 29.94 33.32 41.15
N THR A 90 29.60 34.60 41.00
CA THR A 90 29.02 35.40 42.09
C THR A 90 27.49 35.31 42.15
N ARG A 91 26.85 34.74 41.13
CA ARG A 91 25.40 34.55 41.11
C ARG A 91 25.00 33.39 42.01
N GLN A 92 23.96 33.63 42.80
CA GLN A 92 23.28 32.63 43.59
C GLN A 92 21.82 32.62 43.21
N ARG A 93 21.24 31.43 43.20
CA ARG A 93 19.82 31.23 42.94
C ARG A 93 19.11 30.94 44.24
N ARG A 94 17.92 31.53 44.40
CA ARG A 94 17.07 31.22 45.53
C ARG A 94 16.30 29.94 45.27
N HIS A 95 16.29 29.03 46.23
CA HIS A 95 15.45 27.85 46.18
C HIS A 95 13.96 28.25 46.32
N SER A 96 13.07 27.70 45.49
CA SER A 96 11.66 28.14 45.43
C SER A 96 10.86 27.81 46.69
N PHE A 97 11.28 26.81 47.48
CA PHE A 97 10.54 26.32 48.66
C PHE A 97 11.29 26.52 49.98
N GLU A 98 12.59 26.81 49.94
CA GLU A 98 13.44 26.92 51.11
C GLU A 98 14.17 28.26 51.06
N ASP A 99 14.36 28.93 52.20
CA ASP A 99 15.21 30.14 52.29
C ASP A 99 16.69 29.73 52.26
N ARG A 100 17.14 29.23 51.10
CA ARG A 100 18.52 28.86 50.80
C ARG A 100 18.93 29.44 49.45
N GLU A 101 20.17 29.91 49.40
CA GLU A 101 20.82 30.39 48.19
C GLU A 101 21.82 29.31 47.73
N LEU A 102 21.72 28.90 46.47
CA LEU A 102 22.50 27.81 45.88
C LEU A 102 23.48 28.37 44.83
N PRO A 103 24.72 27.84 44.76
CA PRO A 103 25.67 28.24 43.73
C PRO A 103 25.28 27.68 42.36
N LEU A 104 25.59 28.43 41.30
CA LEU A 104 25.29 28.07 39.92
C LEU A 104 26.15 26.89 39.41
N PHE A 105 27.34 26.72 39.98
CA PHE A 105 28.29 25.65 39.67
C PHE A 105 28.45 24.72 40.86
N ARG A 106 28.60 23.43 40.57
CA ARG A 106 28.84 22.40 41.59
C ARG A 106 30.11 22.68 42.40
N ASP A 107 31.24 22.84 41.71
CA ASP A 107 32.53 23.19 42.32
C ASP A 107 32.97 24.59 41.86
N SER A 108 32.57 25.61 42.61
CA SER A 108 32.84 27.01 42.25
C SER A 108 34.34 27.35 42.23
N GLU A 109 35.16 26.66 43.03
CA GLU A 109 36.62 26.88 43.11
C GLU A 109 37.38 26.42 41.86
N ASN A 110 36.91 25.35 41.22
CA ASN A 110 37.55 24.73 40.05
C ASN A 110 36.83 25.03 38.74
N ALA A 111 35.73 25.80 38.77
CA ALA A 111 34.90 26.09 37.60
C ALA A 111 35.69 26.64 36.40
N GLY A 112 36.76 27.41 36.63
CA GLY A 112 37.60 27.94 35.55
C GLY A 112 38.37 26.89 34.75
N GLN A 113 38.57 25.68 35.29
CA GLN A 113 39.21 24.55 34.61
C GLN A 113 38.23 23.76 33.74
N LEU A 114 36.92 23.99 33.90
CA LEU A 114 35.88 23.33 33.12
C LEU A 114 35.74 23.91 31.71
N PHE A 115 36.46 24.97 31.36
CA PHE A 115 36.32 25.64 30.07
C PHE A 115 37.62 25.60 29.27
N ASN A 116 37.52 25.34 27.96
CA ASN A 116 38.65 25.43 27.05
C ASN A 116 38.99 26.91 26.70
N SER A 117 40.03 27.12 25.90
CA SER A 117 40.45 28.47 25.48
C SER A 117 39.40 29.23 24.68
N ASP A 118 38.47 28.51 24.04
CA ASP A 118 37.38 29.06 23.24
C ASP A 118 36.11 29.30 24.08
N GLY A 119 36.16 29.03 25.39
CA GLY A 119 35.05 29.22 26.33
C GLY A 119 34.01 28.11 26.30
N GLU A 120 34.27 26.98 25.63
CA GLU A 120 33.38 25.82 25.64
C GLU A 120 33.58 25.00 26.90
N GLN A 121 32.47 24.60 27.53
CA GLN A 121 32.51 23.80 28.75
C GLN A 121 32.80 22.33 28.43
N ASP A 122 33.67 21.70 29.22
CA ASP A 122 33.72 20.26 29.38
C ASP A 122 32.49 19.82 30.18
N VAL A 123 31.42 19.51 29.45
CA VAL A 123 30.12 19.15 30.01
C VAL A 123 30.24 17.76 30.64
N GLY A 124 30.19 17.70 31.97
CA GLY A 124 30.43 16.47 32.73
C GLY A 124 29.69 15.25 32.19
N ASN A 125 28.35 15.30 32.10
CA ASN A 125 27.59 14.18 31.56
C ASN A 125 27.68 14.12 30.00
N PRO A 126 28.14 13.01 29.40
CA PRO A 126 28.38 12.92 27.96
C PRO A 126 27.09 12.90 27.11
N LEU A 127 25.97 12.39 27.65
CA LEU A 127 24.68 12.41 26.95
C LEU A 127 24.16 13.84 26.84
N LEU A 128 24.23 14.59 27.94
CA LEU A 128 23.86 16.01 27.95
C LEU A 128 24.77 16.83 27.02
N ALA A 129 26.07 16.51 26.98
CA ALA A 129 27.02 17.17 26.09
C ALA A 129 26.65 17.03 24.60
N SER A 130 26.27 15.83 24.18
CA SER A 130 26.06 15.53 22.76
C SER A 130 24.61 15.83 22.30
N TRP A 131 23.62 15.67 23.17
CA TRP A 131 22.18 15.86 22.85
C TRP A 131 21.67 17.26 23.23
N GLY A 132 22.28 17.87 24.25
CA GLY A 132 21.82 19.10 24.88
C GLY A 132 22.11 20.40 24.12
N LYS A 133 22.63 20.37 22.89
CA LYS A 133 23.11 21.57 22.18
C LYS A 133 22.11 22.72 22.15
N LEU A 134 20.84 22.43 21.86
CA LEU A 134 19.75 23.42 21.86
C LEU A 134 19.54 24.03 23.25
N GLY A 135 19.46 23.20 24.29
CA GLY A 135 19.30 23.67 25.67
C GLY A 135 20.52 24.44 26.19
N ARG A 136 21.73 24.07 25.73
CA ARG A 136 22.99 24.75 26.06
C ARG A 136 23.00 26.19 25.57
N ASP A 137 22.52 26.41 24.36
CA ASP A 137 22.36 27.76 23.80
C ASP A 137 21.31 28.56 24.57
N TYR A 138 20.20 27.92 24.95
CA TYR A 138 19.13 28.60 25.66
C TYR A 138 19.50 28.99 27.09
N ILE A 139 20.12 28.08 27.86
CA ILE A 139 20.58 28.36 29.23
C ILE A 139 21.66 29.44 29.24
N TYR A 140 22.51 29.45 28.21
CA TYR A 140 23.49 30.50 27.99
C TYR A 140 22.82 31.87 27.80
N LEU A 141 21.80 31.95 26.95
CA LEU A 141 21.09 33.21 26.68
C LEU A 141 20.28 33.69 27.90
N LEU A 142 19.71 32.78 28.68
CA LEU A 142 18.98 33.12 29.91
C LEU A 142 19.90 33.67 31.00
N SER A 143 21.13 33.13 31.11
CA SER A 143 22.11 33.62 32.08
C SER A 143 22.69 35.00 31.68
N ASP A 144 22.74 35.33 30.39
CA ASP A 144 23.22 36.64 29.91
C ASP A 144 22.27 37.81 30.24
N LEU A 145 21.03 37.52 30.66
CA LEU A 145 20.06 38.54 31.09
C LEU A 145 20.45 39.18 32.43
N GLU A 146 20.25 40.50 32.53
CA GLU A 146 20.68 41.31 33.68
C GLU A 146 19.55 41.55 34.69
N SER A 147 18.30 41.59 34.22
CA SER A 147 17.10 41.82 35.03
C SER A 147 16.32 40.54 35.33
N SER A 148 16.94 39.38 35.16
CA SER A 148 16.33 38.08 35.46
C SER A 148 16.49 37.74 36.94
N GLN A 149 15.42 37.22 37.53
CA GLN A 149 15.46 36.59 38.84
C GLN A 149 15.25 35.08 38.65
N GLU A 150 16.36 34.36 38.55
CA GLU A 150 16.37 32.89 38.45
C GLU A 150 16.09 32.26 39.82
N LEU A 151 15.25 31.23 39.82
CA LEU A 151 14.83 30.47 41.00
C LEU A 151 14.96 28.99 40.73
N ASP A 152 15.47 28.25 41.70
CA ASP A 152 15.67 26.80 41.58
C ASP A 152 14.43 26.06 42.08
N ALA A 153 13.90 25.18 41.22
CA ALA A 153 12.74 24.33 41.49
C ALA A 153 13.02 22.86 41.09
N PHE A 154 14.28 22.45 41.15
CA PHE A 154 14.68 21.08 40.83
C PHE A 154 14.21 20.12 41.92
N VAL A 155 13.73 18.96 41.50
CA VAL A 155 13.36 17.84 42.38
C VAL A 155 14.45 16.79 42.27
N ASP A 156 14.84 16.20 43.40
CA ASP A 156 15.83 15.13 43.41
C ASP A 156 15.28 13.84 42.76
N VAL A 157 16.16 13.14 42.05
CA VAL A 157 15.88 11.83 41.48
C VAL A 157 16.72 10.81 42.25
N THR A 158 16.07 9.96 43.04
CA THR A 158 16.76 8.92 43.81
C THR A 158 17.26 7.82 42.87
N PRO A 159 18.58 7.51 42.84
CA PRO A 159 19.14 6.52 41.90
C PRO A 159 18.88 5.08 42.35
N ASP A 160 17.67 4.57 42.12
CA ASP A 160 17.21 3.24 42.55
C ASP A 160 17.04 2.23 41.41
N ASN A 161 16.81 2.69 40.18
CA ASN A 161 16.78 1.88 38.96
C ASN A 161 17.68 2.47 37.87
N LEU A 162 17.86 1.75 36.77
CA LEU A 162 18.68 2.15 35.64
C LEU A 162 18.23 3.51 35.07
N LEU A 163 16.93 3.72 34.83
CA LEU A 163 16.40 5.00 34.35
C LEU A 163 16.75 6.18 35.27
N HIS A 164 16.47 6.02 36.57
CA HIS A 164 16.72 7.03 37.58
C HIS A 164 18.22 7.27 37.81
N ASN A 165 19.08 6.26 37.63
CA ASN A 165 20.53 6.43 37.61
C ASN A 165 20.96 7.38 36.49
N ILE A 166 20.50 7.15 35.25
CA ILE A 166 20.86 8.00 34.11
C ILE A 166 20.28 9.42 34.29
N GLN A 167 19.04 9.52 34.74
CA GLN A 167 18.41 10.82 35.01
C GLN A 167 19.11 11.59 36.13
N SER A 168 19.54 10.91 37.20
CA SER A 168 20.33 11.52 38.26
C SER A 168 21.69 11.99 37.76
N ASP A 169 22.36 11.21 36.91
CA ASP A 169 23.66 11.59 36.33
C ASP A 169 23.53 12.88 35.50
N ILE A 170 22.45 13.00 34.71
CA ILE A 170 22.17 14.22 33.95
C ILE A 170 21.83 15.39 34.87
N LEU A 171 20.99 15.16 35.89
CA LEU A 171 20.55 16.18 36.85
C LEU A 171 21.73 16.77 37.64
N GLU A 172 22.67 15.93 38.07
CA GLU A 172 23.84 16.29 38.88
C GLU A 172 25.10 16.64 38.06
N LEU A 173 24.99 16.63 36.72
CA LEU A 173 26.10 16.86 35.78
C LEU A 173 27.28 15.91 36.01
N GLU A 174 27.01 14.64 36.32
CA GLU A 174 28.03 13.63 36.58
C GLU A 174 28.27 12.73 35.37
N ASN A 175 29.54 12.34 35.20
CA ASN A 175 29.91 11.22 34.34
C ASN A 175 30.21 10.00 35.20
N ARG A 176 29.56 8.89 34.90
CA ARG A 176 29.83 7.59 35.55
C ARG A 176 30.32 6.53 34.57
N ALA A 177 30.61 6.91 33.33
CA ALA A 177 31.22 6.04 32.35
C ALA A 177 32.67 5.73 32.77
N VAL A 178 33.00 4.44 32.79
CA VAL A 178 34.34 3.94 33.09
C VAL A 178 35.00 3.55 31.78
N ALA A 179 35.97 4.35 31.33
CA ALA A 179 36.68 4.13 30.06
C ALA A 179 37.88 3.17 30.19
N GLY A 180 38.29 2.82 31.41
CA GLY A 180 39.44 1.92 31.65
C GLY A 180 40.77 2.55 31.22
N VAL A 181 41.03 3.80 31.60
CA VAL A 181 42.19 4.57 31.10
C VAL A 181 43.51 3.98 31.59
N ASN A 182 43.49 3.31 32.74
CA ASN A 182 44.63 2.60 33.31
C ASN A 182 44.28 1.15 33.64
N ILE A 183 45.31 0.31 33.84
CA ILE A 183 45.12 -1.14 34.07
C ILE A 183 44.31 -1.45 35.34
N GLU A 184 44.40 -0.62 36.37
CA GLU A 184 43.65 -0.80 37.62
C GLU A 184 42.15 -0.62 37.38
N GLU A 185 41.78 0.45 36.68
CA GLU A 185 40.40 0.79 36.31
C GLU A 185 39.84 -0.19 35.28
N PHE A 186 40.64 -0.62 34.31
CA PHE A 186 40.23 -1.53 33.23
C PHE A 186 39.99 -2.98 33.72
N SER A 187 40.79 -3.46 34.68
CA SER A 187 40.80 -4.88 35.06
C SER A 187 39.63 -5.30 35.96
N ARG A 188 38.87 -4.34 36.51
CA ARG A 188 37.76 -4.59 37.43
C ARG A 188 36.54 -3.78 37.03
N SER A 189 35.35 -4.32 37.30
CA SER A 189 34.08 -3.69 36.93
C SER A 189 33.23 -3.24 38.12
N ASP A 190 33.64 -3.53 39.36
CA ASP A 190 32.93 -3.12 40.58
C ASP A 190 33.07 -1.62 40.94
N ASN A 191 33.81 -0.87 40.11
CA ASN A 191 33.80 0.60 40.07
C ASN A 191 32.58 1.18 39.32
N LYS A 192 31.90 0.37 38.50
CA LYS A 192 30.61 0.69 37.87
C LYS A 192 29.45 0.45 38.86
N ARG A 193 28.23 0.83 38.49
CA ARG A 193 27.02 0.54 39.30
C ARG A 193 26.52 -0.89 39.06
N PRO A 194 26.06 -1.61 40.09
CA PRO A 194 25.41 -2.90 39.91
C PRO A 194 24.06 -2.71 39.20
N LEU A 195 23.83 -3.48 38.13
CA LEU A 195 22.54 -3.55 37.42
C LEU A 195 21.74 -4.73 37.94
N ASP A 196 20.51 -4.49 38.40
CA ASP A 196 19.58 -5.57 38.73
C ASP A 196 19.12 -6.27 37.43
N PRO A 197 19.30 -7.59 37.27
CA PRO A 197 18.84 -8.30 36.09
C PRO A 197 17.31 -8.27 35.90
N LEU A 198 16.55 -7.94 36.94
CA LEU A 198 15.09 -7.76 36.89
C LEU A 198 14.67 -6.33 36.55
N ASP A 199 15.61 -5.38 36.47
CA ASP A 199 15.30 -4.01 36.09
C ASP A 199 14.81 -3.95 34.63
N SER A 200 13.63 -3.35 34.44
CA SER A 200 12.99 -3.15 33.13
C SER A 200 12.68 -1.68 32.84
N SER A 201 13.31 -0.76 33.57
CA SER A 201 13.09 0.69 33.44
C SER A 201 13.66 1.26 32.13
N ILE A 202 14.73 0.68 31.57
CA ILE A 202 15.18 0.96 30.18
C ILE A 202 15.34 -0.36 29.44
N THR A 203 14.68 -0.51 28.29
CA THR A 203 14.72 -1.75 27.48
C THR A 203 14.91 -1.46 25.99
N PHE A 204 15.67 -2.33 25.31
CA PHE A 204 15.97 -2.21 23.87
C PHE A 204 15.41 -3.41 23.11
N HIS A 205 14.73 -3.14 21.99
CA HIS A 205 14.02 -4.16 21.23
C HIS A 205 14.38 -4.08 19.74
N VAL A 206 14.88 -5.20 19.22
CA VAL A 206 15.32 -5.31 17.83
C VAL A 206 14.33 -6.17 17.05
N CYS A 207 13.65 -5.55 16.09
CA CYS A 207 12.55 -6.18 15.33
C CYS A 207 12.90 -6.33 13.84
N HIS A 208 12.05 -7.05 13.10
CA HIS A 208 12.30 -7.34 11.68
C HIS A 208 11.55 -6.40 10.71
N SER A 209 10.45 -5.79 11.15
CA SER A 209 9.62 -4.89 10.35
C SER A 209 8.75 -4.02 11.26
N PRO A 210 8.17 -2.91 10.75
CA PRO A 210 7.24 -2.09 11.52
C PRO A 210 6.05 -2.89 12.08
N GLN A 211 5.49 -3.81 11.27
CA GLN A 211 4.42 -4.71 11.70
C GLN A 211 4.83 -5.52 12.93
N ARG A 212 6.00 -6.18 12.87
CA ARG A 212 6.49 -7.01 13.98
C ARG A 212 6.84 -6.18 15.21
N GLU A 213 7.39 -4.98 15.01
CA GLU A 213 7.75 -4.04 16.06
C GLU A 213 6.52 -3.58 16.86
N VAL A 214 5.41 -3.27 16.18
CA VAL A 214 4.15 -2.87 16.82
C VAL A 214 3.49 -4.06 17.55
N GLU A 215 3.53 -5.27 16.99
CA GLU A 215 3.06 -6.49 17.68
C GLU A 215 3.80 -6.72 19.00
N VAL A 216 5.13 -6.58 18.96
CA VAL A 216 6.01 -6.72 20.13
C VAL A 216 5.72 -5.64 21.17
N LEU A 217 5.56 -4.38 20.74
CA LEU A 217 5.19 -3.30 21.63
C LEU A 217 3.86 -3.59 22.33
N HIS A 218 2.85 -4.03 21.58
CA HIS A 218 1.53 -4.32 22.14
C HIS A 218 1.60 -5.37 23.26
N ASP A 219 2.35 -6.46 23.06
CA ASP A 219 2.60 -7.46 24.11
C ASP A 219 3.35 -6.87 25.32
N ARG A 220 4.33 -5.99 25.09
CA ARG A 220 5.07 -5.34 26.18
C ARG A 220 4.19 -4.39 26.98
N LEU A 221 3.33 -3.61 26.32
CA LEU A 221 2.38 -2.72 26.98
C LEU A 221 1.42 -3.51 27.87
N LEU A 222 0.90 -4.64 27.38
CA LEU A 222 0.08 -5.56 28.19
C LEU A 222 0.83 -6.07 29.41
N ALA A 223 2.09 -6.50 29.25
CA ALA A 223 2.91 -6.95 30.36
C ALA A 223 3.12 -5.86 31.42
N MET A 224 3.39 -4.62 31.00
CA MET A 224 3.61 -3.50 31.93
C MET A 224 2.32 -3.08 32.64
N LEU A 225 1.17 -3.17 31.97
CA LEU A 225 -0.15 -2.90 32.57
C LEU A 225 -0.58 -4.00 33.56
N GLU A 226 -0.21 -5.25 33.30
CA GLU A 226 -0.45 -6.36 34.23
C GLU A 226 0.46 -6.26 35.47
N GLU A 227 1.70 -5.80 35.29
CA GLU A 227 2.70 -5.66 36.37
C GLU A 227 2.34 -4.57 37.39
N ASP A 228 1.87 -3.39 36.94
CA ASP A 228 1.47 -2.27 37.80
C ASP A 228 0.01 -1.84 37.53
N PRO A 229 -0.95 -2.21 38.40
CA PRO A 229 -2.36 -1.81 38.25
C PRO A 229 -2.61 -0.30 38.34
N THR A 230 -1.65 0.51 38.81
CA THR A 230 -1.77 1.97 38.84
C THR A 230 -1.45 2.62 37.50
N LEU A 231 -0.89 1.86 36.55
CA LEU A 231 -0.60 2.31 35.21
C LEU A 231 -1.90 2.33 34.39
N THR A 232 -2.28 3.51 33.91
CA THR A 232 -3.43 3.65 33.02
C THR A 232 -2.96 3.92 31.59
N PRO A 233 -3.73 3.56 30.54
CA PRO A 233 -3.32 3.77 29.15
C PRO A 233 -2.92 5.21 28.79
N ARG A 234 -3.54 6.22 29.43
CA ARG A 234 -3.18 7.64 29.27
C ARG A 234 -1.79 7.99 29.78
N ASP A 235 -1.21 7.18 30.67
CA ASP A 235 0.14 7.38 31.22
C ASP A 235 1.22 6.85 30.28
N ILE A 236 0.83 6.38 29.09
CA ILE A 236 1.67 5.76 28.07
C ILE A 236 1.69 6.64 26.82
N ILE A 237 2.88 6.95 26.34
CA ILE A 237 3.10 7.61 25.05
C ILE A 237 4.03 6.76 24.18
N VAL A 238 3.66 6.61 22.91
CA VAL A 238 4.45 5.93 21.89
C VAL A 238 4.79 6.94 20.80
N MET A 239 6.07 7.13 20.55
CA MET A 239 6.57 8.10 19.58
C MET A 239 7.37 7.41 18.48
N VAL A 240 7.13 7.84 17.26
CA VAL A 240 7.84 7.36 16.07
C VAL A 240 8.38 8.54 15.26
N ALA A 241 9.39 8.32 14.42
CA ALA A 241 9.94 9.38 13.58
C ALA A 241 8.90 9.91 12.57
N ASP A 242 8.15 9.00 11.95
CA ASP A 242 7.09 9.27 10.99
C ASP A 242 5.84 8.44 11.33
N ILE A 243 4.76 9.11 11.75
CA ILE A 243 3.53 8.45 12.19
C ILE A 243 2.67 7.97 11.02
N ASP A 244 2.78 8.63 9.86
CA ASP A 244 1.96 8.31 8.69
C ASP A 244 2.30 6.90 8.19
N SER A 245 3.58 6.55 8.10
CA SER A 245 4.03 5.21 7.71
C SER A 245 3.74 4.11 8.74
N TYR A 246 3.66 4.43 10.03
CA TYR A 246 3.31 3.46 11.07
C TYR A 246 1.79 3.27 11.26
N SER A 247 0.97 4.24 10.84
CA SER A 247 -0.49 4.21 11.04
C SER A 247 -1.16 2.90 10.60
N PRO A 248 -0.86 2.33 9.41
CA PRO A 248 -1.49 1.07 8.97
C PRO A 248 -1.18 -0.10 9.92
N PHE A 249 0.05 -0.20 10.40
CA PHE A 249 0.50 -1.29 11.28
C PHE A 249 -0.08 -1.15 12.69
N ILE A 250 -0.16 0.08 13.21
CA ILE A 250 -0.82 0.39 14.47
C ILE A 250 -2.29 -0.04 14.41
N GLN A 251 -3.00 0.35 13.35
CA GLN A 251 -4.40 -0.01 13.16
C GLN A 251 -4.59 -1.52 13.00
N ALA A 252 -3.69 -2.19 12.26
CA ALA A 252 -3.74 -3.63 12.07
C ALA A 252 -3.59 -4.40 13.40
N VAL A 253 -2.63 -4.01 14.25
CA VAL A 253 -2.35 -4.72 15.50
C VAL A 253 -3.34 -4.36 16.60
N PHE A 254 -3.52 -3.07 16.89
CA PHE A 254 -4.39 -2.63 17.99
C PHE A 254 -5.88 -2.72 17.63
N GLY A 255 -6.23 -2.54 16.35
CA GLY A 255 -7.63 -2.56 15.89
C GLY A 255 -8.21 -3.96 15.72
N SER A 256 -7.38 -4.98 15.45
CA SER A 256 -7.83 -6.38 15.33
C SER A 256 -7.75 -7.17 16.63
N ALA A 257 -7.25 -6.56 17.72
CA ALA A 257 -7.07 -7.25 18.98
C ALA A 257 -8.42 -7.67 19.60
N PRO A 258 -8.55 -8.93 20.08
CA PRO A 258 -9.73 -9.40 20.78
C PRO A 258 -9.90 -8.69 22.13
N ALA A 259 -11.11 -8.75 22.69
CA ALA A 259 -11.49 -7.96 23.86
C ALA A 259 -10.62 -8.17 25.11
N ASP A 260 -10.00 -9.34 25.29
CA ASP A 260 -9.12 -9.65 26.42
C ASP A 260 -7.73 -9.02 26.29
N ARG A 261 -7.31 -8.62 25.08
CA ARG A 261 -6.02 -7.96 24.80
C ARG A 261 -6.16 -6.53 24.31
N TYR A 262 -7.38 -6.08 24.08
CA TYR A 262 -7.64 -4.78 23.49
C TYR A 262 -7.17 -3.65 24.41
N LEU A 263 -6.29 -2.80 23.87
CA LEU A 263 -5.87 -1.56 24.50
C LEU A 263 -6.42 -0.37 23.70
N PRO A 264 -7.17 0.56 24.32
CA PRO A 264 -7.59 1.77 23.65
C PRO A 264 -6.38 2.58 23.19
N TYR A 265 -6.37 3.01 21.94
CA TYR A 265 -5.30 3.83 21.36
C TYR A 265 -5.86 5.01 20.55
N ALA A 266 -5.05 6.06 20.42
CA ALA A 266 -5.35 7.19 19.56
C ALA A 266 -4.08 7.62 18.81
N ILE A 267 -4.17 7.70 17.48
CA ILE A 267 -3.10 8.18 16.62
C ILE A 267 -3.23 9.70 16.47
N SER A 268 -2.16 10.43 16.74
CA SER A 268 -2.08 11.89 16.61
C SER A 268 -0.92 12.30 15.69
N ASP A 269 -0.95 13.56 15.24
CA ASP A 269 0.05 14.16 14.35
C ASP A 269 0.09 13.61 12.92
N ARG A 270 -0.94 12.87 12.49
CA ARG A 270 -1.08 12.46 11.07
C ARG A 270 -1.34 13.66 10.19
N ARG A 271 -0.84 13.61 8.97
CA ARG A 271 -1.15 14.62 7.95
C ARG A 271 -2.61 14.52 7.56
N ALA A 272 -3.27 15.67 7.40
CA ALA A 272 -4.65 15.72 6.99
C ALA A 272 -4.86 14.97 5.66
N ARG A 273 -3.97 15.21 4.68
CA ARG A 273 -4.00 14.60 3.35
C ARG A 273 -4.04 13.06 3.35
N GLN A 274 -3.20 12.42 4.15
CA GLN A 274 -3.09 10.94 4.21
C GLN A 274 -4.22 10.29 5.03
N SER A 275 -4.98 11.08 5.79
CA SER A 275 -5.99 10.58 6.73
C SER A 275 -7.42 10.55 6.17
N HIS A 276 -7.70 11.33 5.12
CA HIS A 276 -9.05 11.49 4.57
C HIS A 276 -9.03 11.37 3.03
N PRO A 277 -9.72 10.36 2.43
CA PRO A 277 -9.71 10.15 0.99
C PRO A 277 -10.20 11.35 0.15
N VAL A 278 -11.13 12.14 0.71
CA VAL A 278 -11.70 13.32 0.03
C VAL A 278 -10.67 14.41 -0.25
N LEU A 279 -9.61 14.53 0.56
CA LEU A 279 -8.55 15.53 0.32
C LEU A 279 -7.77 15.21 -0.95
N GLU A 280 -7.34 13.95 -1.11
CA GLU A 280 -6.63 13.52 -2.32
C GLU A 280 -7.54 13.56 -3.54
N ALA A 281 -8.80 13.14 -3.40
CA ALA A 281 -9.79 13.21 -4.46
C ALA A 281 -10.02 14.64 -4.96
N PHE A 282 -10.09 15.62 -4.04
CA PHE A 282 -10.23 17.02 -4.40
C PHE A 282 -8.98 17.59 -5.11
N ILE A 283 -7.78 17.25 -4.64
CA ILE A 283 -6.52 17.62 -5.32
C ILE A 283 -6.46 17.02 -6.73
N SER A 284 -6.93 15.78 -6.90
CA SER A 284 -7.06 15.13 -8.21
C SER A 284 -8.04 15.89 -9.13
N LEU A 285 -9.19 16.32 -8.61
CA LEU A 285 -10.15 17.15 -9.35
C LEU A 285 -9.59 18.53 -9.74
N LEU A 286 -8.69 19.12 -8.94
CA LEU A 286 -7.99 20.35 -9.34
C LEU A 286 -7.00 20.13 -10.50
N SER A 287 -6.73 18.88 -10.87
CA SER A 287 -5.83 18.51 -11.99
C SER A 287 -6.59 18.08 -13.25
N LEU A 288 -7.92 18.24 -13.30
CA LEU A 288 -8.73 17.96 -14.49
C LEU A 288 -8.22 18.60 -15.80
N PRO A 289 -7.78 19.88 -15.85
CA PRO A 289 -7.31 20.47 -17.10
C PRO A 289 -6.07 19.76 -17.68
N ASP A 290 -5.24 19.17 -16.81
CA ASP A 290 -4.01 18.46 -17.17
C ASP A 290 -4.24 16.95 -17.40
N SER A 291 -5.43 16.44 -17.09
CA SER A 291 -5.71 15.01 -17.09
C SER A 291 -5.93 14.45 -18.51
N ARG A 292 -5.40 13.24 -18.73
CA ARG A 292 -5.69 12.43 -19.91
C ARG A 292 -7.00 11.66 -19.81
N PHE A 293 -7.66 11.64 -18.65
CA PHE A 293 -8.90 10.91 -18.40
C PHE A 293 -8.78 9.43 -18.77
N VAL A 294 -7.71 8.77 -18.30
CA VAL A 294 -7.60 7.31 -18.44
C VAL A 294 -8.78 6.65 -17.73
N SER A 295 -9.23 5.51 -18.26
CA SER A 295 -10.42 4.80 -17.79
C SER A 295 -10.37 4.52 -16.27
N GLU A 296 -9.27 3.95 -15.79
CA GLU A 296 -9.07 3.66 -14.35
C GLU A 296 -9.02 4.92 -13.48
N ASP A 297 -8.44 6.03 -13.95
CA ASP A 297 -8.36 7.27 -13.15
C ASP A 297 -9.76 7.81 -12.81
N VAL A 298 -10.70 7.74 -13.76
CA VAL A 298 -12.09 8.19 -13.53
C VAL A 298 -12.87 7.18 -12.71
N LEU A 299 -12.64 5.88 -12.91
CA LEU A 299 -13.25 4.83 -12.09
C LEU A 299 -12.76 4.91 -10.64
N ALA A 300 -11.49 5.25 -10.41
CA ALA A 300 -10.92 5.46 -9.08
C ALA A 300 -11.58 6.63 -8.32
N LEU A 301 -12.11 7.64 -9.04
CA LEU A 301 -12.92 8.70 -8.40
C LEU A 301 -14.23 8.13 -7.81
N LEU A 302 -14.80 7.11 -8.43
CA LEU A 302 -16.02 6.44 -7.95
C LEU A 302 -15.76 5.49 -6.78
N ASP A 303 -14.51 5.15 -6.48
CA ASP A 303 -14.16 4.44 -5.24
C ASP A 303 -14.28 5.36 -4.00
N VAL A 304 -14.35 6.68 -4.20
CA VAL A 304 -14.58 7.66 -3.12
C VAL A 304 -16.08 7.73 -2.81
N PRO A 305 -16.55 7.29 -1.63
CA PRO A 305 -17.98 7.09 -1.37
C PRO A 305 -18.83 8.36 -1.52
N VAL A 306 -18.33 9.49 -1.02
CA VAL A 306 -19.03 10.79 -1.11
C VAL A 306 -19.13 11.32 -2.54
N LEU A 307 -18.23 10.90 -3.44
CA LEU A 307 -18.31 11.22 -4.86
C LEU A 307 -19.29 10.30 -5.56
N ALA A 308 -19.19 8.98 -5.37
CA ALA A 308 -20.15 8.04 -5.94
C ALA A 308 -21.60 8.36 -5.53
N ALA A 309 -21.82 8.64 -4.24
CA ALA A 309 -23.12 9.03 -3.71
C ALA A 309 -23.64 10.34 -4.33
N ARG A 310 -22.77 11.26 -4.74
CA ARG A 310 -23.17 12.50 -5.40
C ARG A 310 -23.81 12.29 -6.77
N PHE A 311 -23.45 11.20 -7.44
CA PHE A 311 -23.97 10.84 -8.75
C PHE A 311 -24.93 9.64 -8.69
N ASP A 312 -25.44 9.30 -7.51
CA ASP A 312 -26.35 8.17 -7.28
C ASP A 312 -25.77 6.81 -7.71
N ILE A 313 -24.45 6.65 -7.62
CA ILE A 313 -23.75 5.41 -7.97
C ILE A 313 -23.50 4.59 -6.71
N THR A 314 -24.02 3.37 -6.70
CA THR A 314 -23.75 2.37 -5.65
C THR A 314 -22.58 1.49 -6.02
N GLU A 315 -22.04 0.75 -5.05
CA GLU A 315 -20.99 -0.25 -5.30
C GLU A 315 -21.43 -1.32 -6.33
N GLU A 316 -22.70 -1.74 -6.28
CA GLU A 316 -23.28 -2.67 -7.25
C GLU A 316 -23.33 -2.04 -8.66
N GLY A 317 -23.77 -0.79 -8.76
CA GLY A 317 -23.78 -0.05 -10.02
C GLY A 317 -22.37 0.15 -10.60
N LEU A 318 -21.37 0.38 -9.74
CA LEU A 318 -19.98 0.56 -10.14
C LEU A 318 -19.42 -0.68 -10.85
N ARG A 319 -19.79 -1.90 -10.43
CA ARG A 319 -19.38 -3.15 -11.10
C ARG A 319 -19.85 -3.21 -12.55
N TYR A 320 -21.11 -2.84 -12.80
CA TYR A 320 -21.64 -2.74 -14.16
C TYR A 320 -20.94 -1.65 -14.97
N LEU A 321 -20.73 -0.47 -14.39
CA LEU A 321 -20.03 0.63 -15.07
C LEU A 321 -18.60 0.23 -15.44
N ARG A 322 -17.87 -0.44 -14.54
CA ARG A 322 -16.52 -0.95 -14.79
C ARG A 322 -16.51 -1.94 -15.96
N GLN A 323 -17.46 -2.88 -16.00
CA GLN A 323 -17.61 -3.80 -17.12
C GLN A 323 -17.92 -3.06 -18.44
N TRP A 324 -18.89 -2.14 -18.43
CA TRP A 324 -19.31 -1.44 -19.65
C TRP A 324 -18.25 -0.47 -20.17
N VAL A 325 -17.51 0.21 -19.30
CA VAL A 325 -16.36 1.04 -19.70
C VAL A 325 -15.33 0.19 -20.44
N ASN A 326 -15.05 -1.02 -19.95
CA ASN A 326 -14.14 -1.94 -20.62
C ASN A 326 -14.67 -2.35 -22.00
N GLU A 327 -15.88 -2.90 -22.06
CA GLU A 327 -16.45 -3.51 -23.27
C GLU A 327 -16.93 -2.50 -24.33
N SER A 328 -17.36 -1.30 -23.93
CA SER A 328 -17.71 -0.21 -24.85
C SER A 328 -16.49 0.41 -25.54
N GLY A 329 -15.28 0.07 -25.09
CA GLY A 329 -14.02 0.48 -25.71
C GLY A 329 -13.49 1.82 -25.23
N ILE A 330 -13.92 2.34 -24.06
CA ILE A 330 -13.37 3.55 -23.44
C ILE A 330 -11.99 3.26 -22.89
N ARG A 331 -11.00 4.09 -23.23
CA ARG A 331 -9.62 3.90 -22.79
C ARG A 331 -9.06 5.17 -22.17
N TRP A 332 -9.16 6.29 -22.88
CA TRP A 332 -8.65 7.57 -22.42
C TRP A 332 -9.32 8.73 -23.16
N GLY A 333 -9.18 9.93 -22.63
CA GLY A 333 -9.66 11.17 -23.25
C GLY A 333 -11.16 11.37 -23.04
N ILE A 334 -11.55 12.53 -22.51
CA ILE A 334 -12.96 12.81 -22.25
C ILE A 334 -13.76 13.04 -23.54
N ASP A 335 -13.14 13.75 -24.49
CA ASP A 335 -13.65 14.06 -25.83
C ASP A 335 -12.49 14.32 -26.80
N ASP A 336 -12.81 14.55 -28.07
CA ASP A 336 -11.81 14.85 -29.10
C ASP A 336 -11.10 16.20 -28.89
N ASP A 337 -11.74 17.15 -28.21
CA ASP A 337 -11.11 18.45 -27.92
C ASP A 337 -9.94 18.24 -26.96
N ASN A 338 -10.13 17.41 -25.93
CA ASN A 338 -9.05 16.97 -25.05
C ASN A 338 -7.87 16.33 -25.79
N VAL A 339 -8.16 15.39 -26.69
CA VAL A 339 -7.13 14.74 -27.51
C VAL A 339 -6.32 15.77 -28.32
N ARG A 340 -6.99 16.78 -28.92
CA ARG A 340 -6.32 17.83 -29.69
C ARG A 340 -5.53 18.80 -28.82
N GLU A 341 -6.02 19.12 -27.61
CA GLU A 341 -5.30 19.95 -26.63
C GLU A 341 -3.98 19.29 -26.20
N LEU A 342 -3.90 17.96 -26.24
CA LEU A 342 -2.68 17.18 -26.03
C LEU A 342 -1.80 17.06 -27.28
N GLU A 343 -2.12 17.78 -28.35
CA GLU A 343 -1.45 17.75 -29.66
C GLU A 343 -1.44 16.35 -30.31
N LEU A 344 -2.43 15.51 -29.98
CA LEU A 344 -2.61 14.18 -30.53
C LEU A 344 -3.69 14.16 -31.63
N PRO A 345 -3.61 13.23 -32.59
CA PRO A 345 -4.63 13.10 -33.63
C PRO A 345 -5.98 12.65 -33.03
N ALA A 346 -7.02 13.46 -33.20
CA ALA A 346 -8.38 13.06 -32.82
C ALA A 346 -8.88 11.93 -33.72
N THR A 347 -9.10 10.76 -33.12
CA THR A 347 -9.58 9.55 -33.81
C THR A 347 -11.10 9.40 -33.80
N GLY A 348 -11.80 10.11 -32.91
CA GLY A 348 -13.25 9.98 -32.68
C GLY A 348 -13.66 8.68 -32.00
N GLN A 349 -12.70 7.84 -31.58
CA GLN A 349 -12.92 6.54 -30.94
C GLN A 349 -12.12 6.46 -29.63
N HIS A 350 -12.49 5.51 -28.77
CA HIS A 350 -11.81 5.22 -27.49
C HIS A 350 -11.88 6.29 -26.39
N THR A 351 -12.50 7.44 -26.68
CA THR A 351 -12.82 8.46 -25.69
C THR A 351 -14.02 8.08 -24.83
N TRP A 352 -14.17 8.73 -23.67
CA TRP A 352 -15.36 8.62 -22.83
C TRP A 352 -16.63 8.96 -23.61
N ARG A 353 -16.57 10.04 -24.41
CA ARG A 353 -17.68 10.43 -25.29
C ARG A 353 -18.03 9.32 -26.28
N PHE A 354 -17.05 8.62 -26.85
CA PHE A 354 -17.29 7.51 -27.77
C PHE A 354 -18.04 6.36 -27.08
N GLY A 355 -17.53 5.84 -25.96
CA GLY A 355 -18.18 4.72 -25.28
C GLY A 355 -19.53 5.09 -24.65
N LEU A 356 -19.67 6.30 -24.09
CA LEU A 356 -20.98 6.81 -23.64
C LEU A 356 -21.98 6.91 -24.79
N THR A 357 -21.53 7.34 -25.98
CA THR A 357 -22.39 7.36 -27.17
C THR A 357 -22.81 5.94 -27.53
N ARG A 358 -21.92 4.95 -27.47
CA ARG A 358 -22.25 3.53 -27.73
C ARG A 358 -23.28 2.99 -26.74
N MET A 359 -23.09 3.25 -25.45
CA MET A 359 -23.99 2.81 -24.39
C MET A 359 -25.38 3.45 -24.51
N LEU A 360 -25.45 4.78 -24.67
CA LEU A 360 -26.71 5.50 -24.87
C LEU A 360 -27.41 5.14 -26.20
N LEU A 361 -26.64 4.82 -27.23
CA LEU A 361 -27.18 4.32 -28.49
C LEU A 361 -27.77 2.92 -28.32
N GLY A 362 -27.09 2.03 -27.60
CA GLY A 362 -27.56 0.67 -27.29
C GLY A 362 -28.86 0.64 -26.49
N TYR A 363 -29.08 1.64 -25.63
CA TYR A 363 -30.37 1.83 -24.97
C TYR A 363 -31.55 2.00 -25.95
N ALA A 364 -31.32 2.63 -27.10
CA ALA A 364 -32.38 2.97 -28.06
C ALA A 364 -32.42 2.06 -29.29
N MET A 365 -31.28 1.55 -29.74
CA MET A 365 -31.13 0.76 -30.97
C MET A 365 -30.18 -0.42 -30.72
N GLU A 366 -30.64 -1.64 -31.01
CA GLU A 366 -29.83 -2.84 -30.87
C GLU A 366 -28.68 -2.88 -31.89
N SER A 367 -27.54 -3.45 -31.50
CA SER A 367 -26.33 -3.59 -32.32
C SER A 367 -26.59 -4.27 -33.67
N ALA A 368 -27.57 -5.19 -33.74
CA ALA A 368 -27.93 -5.88 -34.98
C ALA A 368 -28.38 -4.91 -36.09
N GLN A 369 -28.95 -3.75 -35.75
CA GLN A 369 -29.45 -2.78 -36.72
C GLN A 369 -28.35 -2.02 -37.47
N GLY A 370 -27.09 -2.12 -37.01
CA GLY A 370 -25.93 -1.53 -37.67
C GLY A 370 -25.43 -0.25 -36.99
N GLU A 371 -24.51 0.44 -37.65
CA GLU A 371 -23.88 1.65 -37.12
C GLU A 371 -24.75 2.91 -37.29
N TRP A 372 -24.63 3.85 -36.36
CA TRP A 372 -25.19 5.20 -36.46
C TRP A 372 -24.07 6.21 -36.25
N GLN A 373 -23.92 7.17 -37.19
CA GLN A 373 -22.83 8.17 -37.14
C GLN A 373 -21.43 7.53 -36.96
N SER A 374 -21.19 6.38 -37.61
CA SER A 374 -19.96 5.59 -37.50
C SER A 374 -19.69 4.99 -36.11
N VAL A 375 -20.73 4.87 -35.28
CA VAL A 375 -20.68 4.29 -33.92
C VAL A 375 -21.63 3.10 -33.85
N LEU A 376 -21.16 1.95 -33.36
CA LEU A 376 -21.99 0.76 -33.18
C LEU A 376 -22.64 0.77 -31.78
N PRO A 377 -23.95 0.48 -31.65
CA PRO A 377 -24.60 0.38 -30.35
C PRO A 377 -23.95 -0.71 -29.48
N TYR A 378 -23.97 -0.48 -28.16
CA TYR A 378 -23.51 -1.44 -27.16
C TYR A 378 -24.68 -1.89 -26.29
N ASP A 379 -25.07 -3.16 -26.42
CA ASP A 379 -26.41 -3.62 -26.00
C ASP A 379 -26.49 -3.97 -24.51
N GLU A 380 -25.38 -4.20 -23.81
CA GLU A 380 -25.41 -4.60 -22.39
C GLU A 380 -26.00 -3.52 -21.47
N SER A 381 -25.98 -2.26 -21.90
CA SER A 381 -26.65 -1.15 -21.20
C SER A 381 -28.13 -0.99 -21.58
N SER A 382 -28.81 -2.08 -21.93
CA SER A 382 -30.25 -2.09 -22.26
C SER A 382 -31.15 -2.41 -21.06
N GLY A 383 -32.37 -1.89 -21.06
CA GLY A 383 -33.36 -2.15 -20.00
C GLY A 383 -33.28 -1.18 -18.82
N LEU A 384 -33.66 -1.62 -17.61
CA LEU A 384 -33.70 -0.76 -16.42
C LEU A 384 -32.30 -0.32 -15.96
N ILE A 385 -31.30 -1.18 -16.16
CA ILE A 385 -29.88 -0.90 -15.84
C ILE A 385 -29.30 0.28 -16.63
N ALA A 386 -29.93 0.69 -17.74
CA ALA A 386 -29.52 1.85 -18.54
C ALA A 386 -29.51 3.17 -17.76
N GLU A 387 -30.26 3.25 -16.64
CA GLU A 387 -30.26 4.41 -15.74
C GLU A 387 -28.84 4.74 -15.23
N LEU A 388 -28.01 3.72 -15.00
CA LEU A 388 -26.60 3.87 -14.60
C LEU A 388 -25.76 4.61 -15.65
N VAL A 389 -26.04 4.42 -16.95
CA VAL A 389 -25.36 5.18 -18.02
C VAL A 389 -25.69 6.66 -17.92
N GLY A 390 -26.91 7.00 -17.50
CA GLY A 390 -27.31 8.38 -17.23
C GLY A 390 -26.48 9.01 -16.10
N HIS A 391 -26.32 8.29 -14.99
CA HIS A 391 -25.50 8.72 -13.86
C HIS A 391 -24.03 8.92 -14.25
N LEU A 392 -23.43 7.94 -14.95
CA LEU A 392 -22.07 8.05 -15.45
C LEU A 392 -21.93 9.22 -16.44
N SER A 393 -22.85 9.38 -17.39
CA SER A 393 -22.83 10.50 -18.32
C SER A 393 -22.91 11.85 -17.61
N SER A 394 -23.68 11.95 -16.52
CA SER A 394 -23.78 13.15 -15.70
C SER A 394 -22.44 13.47 -15.01
N LEU A 395 -21.76 12.46 -14.45
CA LEU A 395 -20.42 12.63 -13.90
C LEU A 395 -19.43 13.14 -14.95
N LEU A 396 -19.34 12.48 -16.09
CA LEU A 396 -18.39 12.86 -17.16
C LEU A 396 -18.71 14.26 -17.71
N MET A 397 -19.99 14.63 -17.81
CA MET A 397 -20.38 15.99 -18.16
C MET A 397 -19.86 17.00 -17.13
N GLN A 398 -20.03 16.72 -15.84
CA GLN A 398 -19.55 17.61 -14.77
C GLN A 398 -18.03 17.73 -14.78
N LEU A 399 -17.30 16.63 -14.97
CA LEU A 399 -15.85 16.62 -15.12
C LEU A 399 -15.40 17.48 -16.31
N ASN A 400 -16.07 17.38 -17.47
CA ASN A 400 -15.70 18.19 -18.64
C ASN A 400 -16.03 19.68 -18.50
N ILE A 401 -17.09 20.02 -17.75
CA ILE A 401 -17.40 21.42 -17.42
C ILE A 401 -16.26 22.01 -16.59
N TRP A 402 -15.82 21.31 -15.55
CA TRP A 402 -14.76 21.79 -14.66
C TRP A 402 -13.39 21.78 -15.33
N ARG A 403 -13.05 20.74 -16.11
CA ARG A 403 -11.83 20.70 -16.94
C ARG A 403 -11.63 22.00 -17.73
N ARG A 404 -12.63 22.38 -18.52
CA ARG A 404 -12.58 23.59 -19.37
C ARG A 404 -12.66 24.87 -18.55
N GLY A 405 -13.44 24.88 -17.47
CA GLY A 405 -13.55 26.04 -16.59
C GLY A 405 -12.24 26.36 -15.88
N LEU A 406 -11.49 25.34 -15.47
CA LEU A 406 -10.23 25.45 -14.72
C LEU A 406 -9.00 25.71 -15.59
N ALA A 407 -9.11 25.58 -16.91
CA ALA A 407 -7.97 25.65 -17.83
C ALA A 407 -7.37 27.05 -17.98
N GLN A 408 -8.17 28.11 -17.83
CA GLN A 408 -7.69 29.49 -18.00
C GLN A 408 -7.17 30.06 -16.68
N GLU A 409 -6.06 30.79 -16.76
CA GLU A 409 -5.55 31.61 -15.67
C GLU A 409 -6.56 32.71 -15.32
N ARG A 410 -6.67 33.03 -14.03
CA ARG A 410 -7.61 34.05 -13.55
C ARG A 410 -6.95 35.00 -12.56
N PRO A 411 -7.46 36.25 -12.45
CA PRO A 411 -7.18 37.10 -11.31
C PRO A 411 -7.48 36.38 -9.99
N LEU A 412 -6.74 36.71 -8.94
CA LEU A 412 -6.72 35.92 -7.71
C LEU A 412 -8.09 35.89 -7.00
N GLU A 413 -8.85 36.98 -7.06
CA GLU A 413 -10.21 37.10 -6.51
C GLU A 413 -11.22 36.17 -7.19
N GLU A 414 -11.04 35.84 -8.47
CA GLU A 414 -11.95 34.98 -9.23
C GLU A 414 -11.80 33.50 -8.87
N TRP A 415 -10.69 33.13 -8.21
CA TRP A 415 -10.46 31.78 -7.70
C TRP A 415 -11.21 31.50 -6.39
N LEU A 416 -11.64 32.52 -5.65
CA LEU A 416 -12.30 32.37 -4.35
C LEU A 416 -13.48 31.38 -4.32
N PRO A 417 -14.49 31.49 -5.21
CA PRO A 417 -15.67 30.61 -5.15
C PRO A 417 -15.39 29.19 -5.67
N VAL A 418 -14.33 29.01 -6.46
CA VAL A 418 -14.06 27.78 -7.20
C VAL A 418 -14.00 26.54 -6.31
N CYS A 419 -13.31 26.63 -5.17
CA CYS A 419 -13.18 25.50 -4.25
C CYS A 419 -14.53 25.02 -3.71
N ARG A 420 -15.34 25.94 -3.17
CA ARG A 420 -16.67 25.62 -2.63
C ARG A 420 -17.60 25.07 -3.71
N ASP A 421 -17.58 25.68 -4.89
CA ASP A 421 -18.44 25.26 -5.99
C ASP A 421 -18.06 23.86 -6.49
N MET A 422 -16.77 23.52 -6.55
CA MET A 422 -16.30 22.16 -6.90
C MET A 422 -16.68 21.13 -5.84
N LEU A 423 -16.46 21.44 -4.55
CA LEU A 423 -16.87 20.58 -3.44
C LEU A 423 -18.38 20.27 -3.53
N ASN A 424 -19.17 21.32 -3.72
CA ASN A 424 -20.61 21.24 -3.93
C ASN A 424 -21.00 20.73 -5.31
N ALA A 425 -20.09 20.41 -6.24
CA ALA A 425 -20.42 19.80 -7.53
C ALA A 425 -20.15 18.28 -7.54
N PHE A 426 -19.11 17.84 -6.83
CA PHE A 426 -18.64 16.45 -6.89
C PHE A 426 -18.86 15.64 -5.62
N PHE A 427 -19.05 16.27 -4.46
CA PHE A 427 -19.21 15.53 -3.21
C PHE A 427 -20.60 15.75 -2.61
N LEU A 428 -21.15 14.68 -2.05
CA LEU A 428 -22.31 14.71 -1.16
C LEU A 428 -21.78 14.50 0.26
N PRO A 429 -21.70 15.56 1.09
CA PRO A 429 -21.03 15.50 2.38
C PRO A 429 -21.70 14.50 3.34
N ASP A 430 -20.87 13.82 4.14
CA ASP A 430 -21.25 13.07 5.32
C ASP A 430 -20.65 13.71 6.60
N ALA A 431 -21.02 13.20 7.77
CA ALA A 431 -20.62 13.80 9.05
C ALA A 431 -19.10 13.85 9.27
N GLU A 432 -18.31 12.96 8.66
CA GLU A 432 -16.85 12.94 8.79
C GLU A 432 -16.18 13.85 7.75
N THR A 433 -16.68 13.80 6.52
CA THR A 433 -16.15 14.57 5.38
C THR A 433 -16.51 16.05 5.44
N GLU A 434 -17.59 16.46 6.12
CA GLU A 434 -17.91 17.89 6.33
C GLU A 434 -16.75 18.66 6.95
N ALA A 435 -16.09 18.08 7.97
CA ALA A 435 -14.95 18.69 8.62
C ALA A 435 -13.74 18.80 7.67
N ALA A 436 -13.50 17.75 6.89
CA ALA A 436 -12.43 17.70 5.90
C ALA A 436 -12.65 18.71 4.76
N MET A 437 -13.88 18.83 4.25
CA MET A 437 -14.27 19.78 3.22
C MET A 437 -14.13 21.23 3.72
N THR A 438 -14.55 21.49 4.96
CA THR A 438 -14.38 22.80 5.60
C THR A 438 -12.89 23.18 5.70
N LEU A 439 -12.03 22.22 6.00
CA LEU A 439 -10.58 22.43 6.06
C LEU A 439 -10.02 22.81 4.69
N ILE A 440 -10.47 22.17 3.60
CA ILE A 440 -10.07 22.55 2.23
C ILE A 440 -10.48 23.99 1.94
N GLU A 441 -11.72 24.37 2.23
CA GLU A 441 -12.20 25.75 2.00
C GLU A 441 -11.39 26.79 2.79
N GLN A 442 -11.04 26.48 4.04
CA GLN A 442 -10.23 27.36 4.89
C GLN A 442 -8.84 27.59 4.31
N GLN A 443 -8.16 26.53 3.89
CA GLN A 443 -6.81 26.64 3.31
C GLN A 443 -6.85 27.36 1.96
N TRP A 444 -7.82 27.04 1.11
CA TRP A 444 -8.03 27.73 -0.17
C TRP A 444 -8.24 29.23 0.01
N GLN A 445 -9.13 29.61 0.95
CA GLN A 445 -9.41 31.00 1.26
C GLN A 445 -8.17 31.71 1.82
N ALA A 446 -7.39 31.05 2.68
CA ALA A 446 -6.17 31.61 3.25
C ALA A 446 -5.12 31.90 2.18
N ILE A 447 -4.85 30.96 1.28
CA ILE A 447 -3.88 31.12 0.17
C ILE A 447 -4.23 32.35 -0.67
N ILE A 448 -5.49 32.46 -1.07
CA ILE A 448 -5.96 33.57 -1.91
C ILE A 448 -5.93 34.90 -1.14
N ALA A 449 -6.40 34.92 0.11
CA ALA A 449 -6.40 36.13 0.93
C ALA A 449 -4.99 36.69 1.15
N GLU A 450 -3.98 35.83 1.29
CA GLU A 450 -2.57 36.24 1.40
C GLU A 450 -2.07 36.94 0.14
N GLY A 451 -2.33 36.37 -1.05
CA GLY A 451 -1.94 37.00 -2.31
C GLY A 451 -2.69 38.31 -2.61
N LEU A 452 -3.98 38.38 -2.24
CA LEU A 452 -4.78 39.62 -2.35
C LEU A 452 -4.28 40.69 -1.39
N GLY A 453 -3.91 40.31 -0.16
CA GLY A 453 -3.30 41.20 0.81
C GLY A 453 -1.97 41.78 0.34
N ALA A 454 -1.21 41.01 -0.46
CA ALA A 454 0.01 41.45 -1.12
C ALA A 454 -0.23 42.24 -2.43
N GLN A 455 -1.49 42.43 -2.84
CA GLN A 455 -1.89 43.14 -4.06
C GLN A 455 -1.27 42.54 -5.33
N TYR A 456 -1.24 41.21 -5.44
CA TYR A 456 -0.75 40.54 -6.64
C TYR A 456 -1.67 40.84 -7.84
N GLY A 457 -1.12 41.50 -8.87
CA GLY A 457 -1.90 42.03 -9.99
C GLY A 457 -1.99 41.14 -11.24
N ASP A 458 -1.04 40.22 -11.42
CA ASP A 458 -1.05 39.30 -12.57
C ASP A 458 -2.04 38.14 -12.33
N ALA A 459 -2.50 37.53 -13.41
CA ALA A 459 -3.33 36.33 -13.33
C ALA A 459 -2.51 35.16 -12.77
N VAL A 460 -3.19 34.26 -12.05
CA VAL A 460 -2.57 33.09 -11.43
C VAL A 460 -3.07 31.81 -12.09
N PRO A 461 -2.17 30.90 -12.52
CA PRO A 461 -2.55 29.58 -12.99
C PRO A 461 -2.97 28.67 -11.84
N LEU A 462 -3.86 27.73 -12.14
CA LEU A 462 -4.39 26.80 -11.14
C LEU A 462 -3.30 25.95 -10.46
N SER A 463 -2.26 25.56 -11.20
CA SER A 463 -1.16 24.75 -10.69
C SER A 463 -0.52 25.35 -9.44
N LEU A 464 -0.34 26.68 -9.39
CA LEU A 464 0.22 27.36 -8.22
C LEU A 464 -0.68 27.17 -6.98
N LEU A 465 -1.97 27.40 -7.12
CA LEU A 465 -2.93 27.24 -6.03
C LEU A 465 -3.09 25.79 -5.59
N ARG A 466 -3.14 24.85 -6.54
CA ARG A 466 -3.21 23.42 -6.28
C ARG A 466 -1.97 22.94 -5.50
N ASP A 467 -0.78 23.31 -5.96
CA ASP A 467 0.47 22.82 -5.37
C ASP A 467 0.67 23.40 -3.95
N GLU A 468 0.32 24.68 -3.75
CA GLU A 468 0.33 25.32 -2.42
C GLU A 468 -0.74 24.71 -1.50
N LEU A 469 -1.95 24.43 -2.00
CA LEU A 469 -2.99 23.75 -1.24
C LEU A 469 -2.53 22.36 -0.81
N ALA A 470 -1.97 21.58 -1.74
CA ALA A 470 -1.43 20.25 -1.44
C ALA A 470 -0.33 20.34 -0.36
N GLN A 471 0.57 21.31 -0.46
CA GLN A 471 1.63 21.54 0.52
C GLN A 471 1.07 21.92 1.90
N ARG A 472 0.06 22.80 1.98
CA ARG A 472 -0.60 23.16 3.25
C ARG A 472 -1.33 21.99 3.88
N LEU A 473 -2.08 21.23 3.08
CA LEU A 473 -2.79 20.03 3.53
C LEU A 473 -1.83 18.92 4.01
N ASP A 474 -0.63 18.83 3.42
CA ASP A 474 0.43 17.93 3.89
C ASP A 474 1.09 18.41 5.19
N GLN A 475 1.12 19.71 5.45
CA GLN A 475 1.67 20.28 6.68
C GLN A 475 0.65 20.32 7.82
N GLU A 476 -0.64 20.37 7.50
CA GLU A 476 -1.73 20.40 8.47
C GLU A 476 -1.80 19.06 9.20
N ARG A 477 -1.62 19.09 10.53
CA ARG A 477 -1.55 17.89 11.36
C ARG A 477 -2.77 17.76 12.25
N ILE A 478 -3.43 16.61 12.18
CA ILE A 478 -4.60 16.31 13.00
C ILE A 478 -4.13 15.73 14.35
N SER A 479 -4.34 16.47 15.44
CA SER A 479 -3.89 16.10 16.79
C SER A 479 -4.96 16.26 17.89
N GLN A 480 -6.24 16.39 17.51
CA GLN A 480 -7.35 16.69 18.43
C GLN A 480 -7.59 15.63 19.53
N ARG A 481 -7.11 14.39 19.37
CA ARG A 481 -7.29 13.29 20.34
C ARG A 481 -6.11 13.11 21.30
N PHE A 482 -5.15 14.03 21.31
CA PHE A 482 -4.02 13.99 22.23
C PHE A 482 -4.49 14.14 23.70
N LEU A 483 -4.07 13.23 24.58
CA LEU A 483 -4.42 13.18 26.02
C LEU A 483 -5.90 12.91 26.34
N ALA A 484 -6.65 12.26 25.44
CA ALA A 484 -8.08 11.99 25.62
C ALA A 484 -8.43 10.72 26.43
N GLY A 485 -7.47 10.05 27.08
CA GLY A 485 -7.67 8.84 27.89
C GLY A 485 -7.06 7.52 27.37
N PRO A 486 -6.96 7.28 26.05
CA PRO A 486 -6.26 6.14 25.46
C PRO A 486 -4.72 6.25 25.46
N VAL A 487 -4.03 5.20 25.00
CA VAL A 487 -2.59 5.25 24.65
C VAL A 487 -2.38 6.24 23.51
N ASN A 488 -1.46 7.21 23.69
CA ASN A 488 -1.14 8.19 22.66
C ASN A 488 -0.03 7.67 21.75
N ILE A 489 -0.29 7.63 20.44
CA ILE A 489 0.72 7.24 19.44
C ILE A 489 0.92 8.41 18.47
N CYS A 490 2.11 8.98 18.43
CA CYS A 490 2.37 10.24 17.72
C CYS A 490 3.81 10.37 17.23
N THR A 491 4.16 11.53 16.66
CA THR A 491 5.55 11.85 16.33
C THR A 491 6.25 12.59 17.47
N LEU A 492 7.59 12.56 17.49
CA LEU A 492 8.37 13.44 18.36
C LEU A 492 8.22 14.89 17.86
N MET A 493 7.57 15.74 18.65
CA MET A 493 7.29 17.14 18.33
C MET A 493 8.06 18.08 19.26
N PRO A 494 8.80 19.07 18.73
CA PRO A 494 9.55 20.02 19.55
C PRO A 494 8.61 20.84 20.43
N MET A 495 9.10 21.26 21.60
CA MET A 495 8.36 22.11 22.55
C MET A 495 7.09 21.45 23.13
N ARG A 496 7.03 20.10 23.08
CA ARG A 496 5.94 19.28 23.64
C ARG A 496 6.50 18.19 24.56
N SER A 497 7.42 18.55 25.45
CA SER A 497 7.98 17.65 26.46
C SER A 497 7.02 17.54 27.65
N ILE A 498 6.29 16.42 27.71
CA ILE A 498 5.28 16.14 28.75
C ILE A 498 5.70 14.87 29.49
N PRO A 499 5.69 14.86 30.84
CA PRO A 499 6.06 13.67 31.59
C PRO A 499 5.01 12.56 31.45
N PHE A 500 5.47 11.33 31.18
CA PHE A 500 4.65 10.12 31.13
C PHE A 500 5.29 9.03 31.98
N LYS A 501 4.49 8.13 32.55
CA LYS A 501 5.04 6.96 33.27
C LYS A 501 5.83 6.07 32.31
N VAL A 502 5.26 5.84 31.12
CA VAL A 502 5.88 4.99 30.09
C VAL A 502 6.06 5.79 28.81
N VAL A 503 7.29 5.82 28.30
CA VAL A 503 7.67 6.43 27.02
C VAL A 503 8.23 5.35 26.11
N CYS A 504 7.63 5.17 24.94
CA CYS A 504 8.08 4.21 23.94
C CYS A 504 8.56 4.93 22.68
N LEU A 505 9.74 4.58 22.16
CA LEU A 505 10.30 5.08 20.91
C LEU A 505 10.41 3.92 19.91
N LEU A 506 9.73 3.98 18.76
CA LEU A 506 9.82 2.94 17.72
C LEU A 506 10.50 3.45 16.45
N GLY A 507 11.07 2.53 15.68
CA GLY A 507 11.74 2.87 14.42
C GLY A 507 12.94 3.78 14.62
N MET A 508 13.63 3.68 15.77
CA MET A 508 14.81 4.47 16.09
C MET A 508 16.04 3.94 15.34
N ASN A 509 15.98 3.99 14.01
CA ASN A 509 16.98 3.48 13.09
C ASN A 509 17.94 4.58 12.59
N ASP A 510 19.16 4.19 12.21
CA ASP A 510 20.06 5.07 11.47
C ASP A 510 19.43 5.51 10.13
N GLY A 511 19.62 6.77 9.79
CA GLY A 511 18.98 7.44 8.63
C GLY A 511 17.49 7.76 8.80
N VAL A 512 16.80 7.19 9.80
CA VAL A 512 15.39 7.51 10.11
C VAL A 512 15.32 8.53 11.25
N TYR A 513 16.07 8.29 12.33
CA TYR A 513 16.18 9.19 13.47
C TYR A 513 17.66 9.42 13.82
N PRO A 514 18.12 10.66 14.08
CA PRO A 514 17.41 11.94 14.00
C PRO A 514 17.02 12.31 12.55
N ARG A 515 15.88 12.97 12.38
CA ARG A 515 15.36 13.37 11.05
C ARG A 515 16.28 14.43 10.43
N GLN A 516 16.54 14.30 9.14
CA GLN A 516 17.44 15.20 8.41
C GLN A 516 16.67 16.01 7.37
N LEU A 517 16.92 17.32 7.38
CA LEU A 517 16.55 18.23 6.29
C LEU A 517 17.75 19.17 6.09
N ALA A 518 18.42 19.05 4.95
CA ALA A 518 19.54 19.91 4.62
C ALA A 518 19.03 21.35 4.45
N PRO A 519 19.70 22.36 5.03
CA PRO A 519 19.34 23.75 4.79
C PRO A 519 19.51 24.10 3.30
N LEU A 520 18.79 25.11 2.85
CA LEU A 520 18.97 25.65 1.50
C LEU A 520 20.44 26.10 1.34
N GLY A 521 21.10 25.75 0.23
CA GLY A 521 22.53 26.03 0.04
C GLY A 521 22.92 27.51 0.06
N PHE A 522 21.93 28.40 -0.12
CA PHE A 522 22.06 29.86 -0.07
C PHE A 522 21.57 30.48 1.25
N ASP A 523 21.24 29.68 2.27
CA ASP A 523 20.94 30.17 3.61
C ASP A 523 22.23 30.61 4.33
N LEU A 524 22.45 31.93 4.40
CA LEU A 524 23.62 32.53 5.04
C LEU A 524 23.68 32.28 6.55
N MET A 525 22.54 32.08 7.22
CA MET A 525 22.51 31.79 8.67
C MET A 525 23.12 30.42 8.95
N SER A 526 22.86 29.43 8.09
CA SER A 526 23.43 28.09 8.23
C SER A 526 24.96 28.05 8.06
N GLN A 527 25.54 28.97 7.27
CA GLN A 527 26.99 29.06 7.04
C GLN A 527 27.73 29.77 8.18
N LYS A 528 27.06 30.64 8.94
CA LYS A 528 27.64 31.38 10.07
C LYS A 528 26.73 31.26 11.31
N PRO A 529 26.70 30.08 11.95
CA PRO A 529 25.81 29.83 13.07
C PRO A 529 26.06 30.78 14.24
N LYS A 530 24.99 31.12 14.94
CA LYS A 530 24.98 31.89 16.19
C LYS A 530 24.14 31.17 17.24
N ARG A 531 24.38 31.52 18.51
CA ARG A 531 23.57 31.03 19.62
C ARG A 531 22.11 31.45 19.45
N GLY A 532 21.21 30.49 19.56
CA GLY A 532 19.79 30.66 19.31
C GLY A 532 19.35 30.37 17.88
N ASP A 533 20.27 30.06 16.96
CA ASP A 533 19.92 29.44 15.68
C ASP A 533 19.40 28.02 15.93
N ARG A 534 18.37 27.61 15.16
CA ARG A 534 17.79 26.27 15.27
C ARG A 534 18.09 25.44 14.04
N SER A 535 18.29 24.16 14.26
CA SER A 535 18.39 23.16 13.20
C SER A 535 17.52 21.96 13.54
N ARG A 536 16.98 21.28 12.52
CA ARG A 536 16.19 20.04 12.73
C ARG A 536 17.00 18.99 13.48
N ARG A 537 18.29 18.90 13.17
CA ARG A 537 19.21 17.95 13.81
C ARG A 537 19.31 18.21 15.32
N ASP A 538 19.52 19.45 15.73
CA ASP A 538 19.67 19.77 17.16
C ASP A 538 18.32 19.65 17.88
N ASP A 539 17.21 20.00 17.23
CA ASP A 539 15.86 19.79 17.74
C ASP A 539 15.58 18.30 18.03
N ASP A 540 15.87 17.41 17.09
CA ASP A 540 15.62 15.97 17.25
C ASP A 540 16.56 15.33 18.28
N ARG A 541 17.84 15.71 18.30
CA ARG A 541 18.75 15.22 19.36
C ARG A 541 18.26 15.65 20.74
N TYR A 542 17.82 16.90 20.86
CA TYR A 542 17.26 17.41 22.12
C TYR A 542 15.92 16.74 22.48
N LEU A 543 15.08 16.40 21.49
CA LEU A 543 13.84 15.65 21.71
C LEU A 543 14.08 14.25 22.28
N PHE A 544 15.17 13.60 21.88
CA PHE A 544 15.55 12.31 22.45
C PHE A 544 15.96 12.44 23.93
N LEU A 545 16.68 13.51 24.26
CA LEU A 545 16.98 13.87 25.65
C LEU A 545 15.69 14.17 26.44
N GLU A 546 14.79 14.97 25.88
CA GLU A 546 13.49 15.27 26.50
C GLU A 546 12.66 14.00 26.74
N ALA A 547 12.69 13.02 25.83
CA ALA A 547 12.03 11.73 26.00
C ALA A 547 12.59 10.93 27.18
N LEU A 548 13.93 10.88 27.32
CA LEU A 548 14.59 10.24 28.47
C LEU A 548 14.26 10.94 29.79
N ILE A 549 14.26 12.27 29.81
CA ILE A 549 13.95 13.07 31.01
C ILE A 549 12.46 13.00 31.39
N SER A 550 11.57 12.85 30.40
CA SER A 550 10.13 12.80 30.62
C SER A 550 9.60 11.43 31.03
N ALA A 551 10.37 10.35 30.82
CA ALA A 551 10.00 9.01 31.25
C ALA A 551 10.11 8.89 32.78
N GLN A 552 9.00 8.65 33.48
CA GLN A 552 9.00 8.58 34.95
C GLN A 552 9.18 7.17 35.51
N GLN A 553 8.89 6.13 34.74
CA GLN A 553 9.02 4.73 35.20
C GLN A 553 9.73 3.86 34.18
N LYS A 554 9.30 3.88 32.91
CA LYS A 554 9.85 3.00 31.86
C LYS A 554 10.12 3.76 30.56
N LEU A 555 11.30 3.54 30.00
CA LEU A 555 11.72 3.95 28.67
C LEU A 555 11.90 2.70 27.79
N TYR A 556 11.02 2.57 26.80
CA TYR A 556 11.05 1.49 25.82
C TYR A 556 11.65 2.04 24.52
N ILE A 557 12.66 1.37 23.99
CA ILE A 557 13.30 1.76 22.72
C ILE A 557 13.28 0.57 21.76
N SER A 558 12.81 0.80 20.55
CA SER A 558 12.84 -0.21 19.48
C SER A 558 13.32 0.36 18.15
N TYR A 559 13.95 -0.53 17.38
CA TYR A 559 14.39 -0.27 16.02
C TYR A 559 14.37 -1.56 15.19
N ILE A 560 14.37 -1.41 13.87
CA ILE A 560 14.41 -2.53 12.92
C ILE A 560 15.86 -2.98 12.74
N GLY A 561 16.19 -4.22 13.11
CA GLY A 561 17.56 -4.73 13.04
C GLY A 561 17.96 -5.35 11.71
N ARG A 562 17.00 -5.76 10.86
CA ARG A 562 17.28 -6.37 9.56
C ARG A 562 16.15 -6.12 8.56
N SER A 563 16.49 -6.07 7.28
CA SER A 563 15.51 -6.08 6.19
C SER A 563 14.92 -7.47 5.97
N ILE A 564 13.59 -7.57 5.84
CA ILE A 564 12.92 -8.87 5.58
C ILE A 564 13.13 -9.40 4.15
N GLN A 565 13.62 -8.56 3.23
CA GLN A 565 13.78 -8.91 1.81
C GLN A 565 15.12 -9.59 1.55
N ASP A 566 16.23 -8.89 1.82
CA ASP A 566 17.61 -9.31 1.55
C ASP A 566 18.36 -9.73 2.82
N ASN A 567 17.73 -9.64 3.99
CA ASN A 567 18.31 -9.97 5.30
C ASN A 567 19.54 -9.12 5.67
N SER A 568 19.77 -7.98 4.99
CA SER A 568 20.83 -7.05 5.34
C SER A 568 20.62 -6.48 6.75
N GLU A 569 21.72 -6.32 7.49
CA GLU A 569 21.69 -5.74 8.83
C GLU A 569 21.38 -4.25 8.76
N ARG A 570 20.60 -3.79 9.75
CA ARG A 570 20.22 -2.41 9.94
C ARG A 570 20.65 -1.98 11.34
N PHE A 571 21.09 -0.73 11.41
CA PHE A 571 21.65 -0.19 12.62
C PHE A 571 20.64 0.67 13.39
N PRO A 572 20.75 0.70 14.73
CA PRO A 572 20.02 1.66 15.54
C PRO A 572 20.49 3.08 15.21
N SER A 573 19.66 4.04 15.56
CA SER A 573 20.03 5.46 15.57
C SER A 573 21.27 5.66 16.42
N VAL A 574 22.16 6.57 16.00
CA VAL A 574 23.34 6.97 16.79
C VAL A 574 22.96 7.39 18.22
N LEU A 575 21.77 7.96 18.42
CA LEU A 575 21.28 8.38 19.74
C LEU A 575 20.98 7.18 20.65
N VAL A 576 20.43 6.10 20.08
CA VAL A 576 20.19 4.84 20.80
C VAL A 576 21.53 4.18 21.14
N GLN A 577 22.49 4.24 20.22
CA GLN A 577 23.84 3.73 20.42
C GLN A 577 24.58 4.47 21.55
N GLU A 578 24.55 5.81 21.54
CA GLU A 578 25.13 6.65 22.61
C GLU A 578 24.54 6.31 23.99
N LEU A 579 23.23 6.03 24.07
CA LEU A 579 22.56 5.66 25.31
C LEU A 579 23.03 4.29 25.84
N ILE A 580 22.99 3.25 25.00
CA ILE A 580 23.37 1.89 25.41
C ILE A 580 24.87 1.77 25.71
N ASP A 581 25.71 2.54 25.00
CA ASP A 581 27.14 2.66 25.26
C ASP A 581 27.40 3.28 26.63
N TYR A 582 26.73 4.40 26.96
CA TYR A 582 26.85 5.01 28.29
C TYR A 582 26.38 4.07 29.42
N ILE A 583 25.28 3.33 29.20
CA ILE A 583 24.79 2.35 30.17
C ILE A 583 25.82 1.25 30.43
N GLY A 584 26.35 0.61 29.38
CA GLY A 584 27.33 -0.47 29.54
C GLY A 584 28.68 -0.01 30.11
N GLN A 585 29.07 1.24 29.88
CA GLN A 585 30.28 1.84 30.47
C GLN A 585 30.11 2.19 31.94
N SER A 586 28.87 2.39 32.42
CA SER A 586 28.59 2.85 33.79
C SER A 586 27.97 1.77 34.69
N HIS A 587 27.58 0.62 34.13
CA HIS A 587 26.94 -0.47 34.87
C HIS A 587 27.62 -1.83 34.62
N TYR A 588 27.40 -2.77 35.54
CA TYR A 588 27.82 -4.17 35.42
C TYR A 588 26.74 -5.11 36.00
N LEU A 589 26.67 -6.36 35.54
CA LEU A 589 25.73 -7.35 36.08
C LEU A 589 26.31 -8.05 37.32
N PRO A 590 25.48 -8.48 38.28
CA PRO A 590 25.95 -9.24 39.44
C PRO A 590 26.64 -10.54 39.00
N GLY A 591 27.83 -10.81 39.54
CA GLY A 591 28.69 -11.92 39.13
C GLY A 591 29.79 -11.55 38.11
N ASP A 592 29.74 -10.35 37.54
CA ASP A 592 30.73 -9.84 36.59
C ASP A 592 31.74 -8.86 37.22
N GLU A 593 31.79 -8.76 38.56
CA GLU A 593 32.61 -7.77 39.30
C GLU A 593 34.10 -7.82 38.93
N ALA A 594 34.60 -9.03 38.68
CA ALA A 594 36.01 -9.30 38.41
C ALA A 594 36.37 -9.34 36.91
N LEU A 595 35.40 -9.10 36.03
CA LEU A 595 35.65 -8.99 34.58
C LEU A 595 36.22 -7.61 34.24
N ASN A 596 36.85 -7.50 33.09
CA ASN A 596 37.33 -6.22 32.58
C ASN A 596 36.17 -5.32 32.12
N CYS A 597 36.46 -4.03 31.91
CA CYS A 597 35.45 -3.03 31.54
C CYS A 597 34.66 -3.38 30.27
N ASP A 598 35.34 -3.88 29.24
CA ASP A 598 34.73 -4.16 27.93
C ASP A 598 33.83 -5.40 27.98
N GLU A 599 34.25 -6.43 28.73
CA GLU A 599 33.50 -7.68 28.90
C GLU A 599 32.22 -7.45 29.70
N SER A 600 32.30 -6.70 30.81
CA SER A 600 31.11 -6.35 31.60
C SER A 600 30.17 -5.44 30.83
N GLU A 601 30.72 -4.48 30.07
CA GLU A 601 29.95 -3.62 29.16
C GLU A 601 29.16 -4.44 28.14
N ALA A 602 29.83 -5.34 27.41
CA ALA A 602 29.20 -6.16 26.39
C ALA A 602 28.04 -7.02 26.94
N ARG A 603 28.19 -7.56 28.16
CA ARG A 603 27.14 -8.35 28.82
C ARG A 603 25.93 -7.51 29.22
N VAL A 604 26.14 -6.30 29.73
CA VAL A 604 25.04 -5.37 30.04
C VAL A 604 24.28 -5.01 28.78
N LYS A 605 24.98 -4.66 27.69
CA LYS A 605 24.34 -4.32 26.40
C LYS A 605 23.52 -5.51 25.86
N ALA A 606 24.09 -6.71 25.90
CA ALA A 606 23.41 -7.92 25.45
C ALA A 606 22.20 -8.28 26.32
N HIS A 607 22.26 -8.02 27.64
CA HIS A 607 21.16 -8.27 28.57
C HIS A 607 19.96 -7.34 28.31
N LEU A 608 20.23 -6.06 28.06
CA LEU A 608 19.18 -5.06 27.80
C LEU A 608 18.63 -5.12 26.36
N THR A 609 19.41 -5.67 25.43
CA THR A 609 19.03 -5.80 24.01
C THR A 609 18.30 -7.10 23.76
N CYS A 610 17.01 -7.00 23.46
CA CYS A 610 16.17 -8.13 23.12
C CYS A 610 16.00 -8.24 21.60
N HIS A 611 16.50 -9.34 21.03
CA HIS A 611 16.26 -9.69 19.63
C HIS A 611 14.94 -10.46 19.49
N HIS A 612 13.99 -9.86 18.77
CA HIS A 612 12.67 -10.47 18.53
C HIS A 612 12.67 -11.33 17.29
N THR A 613 11.82 -12.35 17.30
CA THR A 613 11.63 -13.26 16.17
C THR A 613 10.92 -12.56 15.01
N ARG A 614 11.13 -13.10 13.80
CA ARG A 614 10.55 -12.53 12.56
C ARG A 614 9.04 -12.66 12.51
N MET A 615 8.53 -13.84 12.88
CA MET A 615 7.11 -14.18 12.79
C MET A 615 6.48 -14.19 14.19
N PRO A 616 5.23 -13.74 14.35
CA PRO A 616 4.54 -13.74 15.64
C PRO A 616 4.33 -15.16 16.21
N PHE A 617 4.22 -16.17 15.35
CA PHE A 617 4.03 -17.56 15.72
C PHE A 617 5.33 -18.34 15.94
N ASP A 618 6.50 -17.68 16.01
CA ASP A 618 7.72 -18.38 16.39
C ASP A 618 7.58 -18.96 17.82
N PRO A 619 7.94 -20.24 18.05
CA PRO A 619 7.79 -20.88 19.36
C PRO A 619 8.53 -20.17 20.49
N GLN A 620 9.62 -19.42 20.22
CA GLN A 620 10.34 -18.65 21.24
C GLN A 620 9.42 -17.64 21.94
N ASN A 621 8.43 -17.08 21.24
CA ASN A 621 7.48 -16.12 21.80
C ASN A 621 6.47 -16.76 22.78
N TYR A 622 6.39 -18.09 22.88
CA TYR A 622 5.42 -18.79 23.74
C TYR A 622 6.09 -19.62 24.84
N GLN A 623 7.42 -19.58 24.91
CA GLN A 623 8.17 -20.15 26.01
C GLN A 623 7.99 -19.30 27.27
N PRO A 624 8.05 -19.92 28.47
CA PRO A 624 7.90 -19.18 29.71
C PRO A 624 9.05 -18.18 29.89
N GLY A 625 8.71 -16.92 30.16
CA GLY A 625 9.69 -15.85 30.40
C GLY A 625 9.11 -14.47 30.16
N ASN A 626 9.95 -13.44 30.32
CA ASN A 626 9.56 -12.03 30.20
C ASN A 626 9.17 -11.60 28.77
N LEU A 627 9.29 -12.48 27.79
CA LEU A 627 9.02 -12.24 26.37
C LEU A 627 7.82 -13.05 25.86
N GLN A 628 7.08 -13.70 26.76
CA GLN A 628 5.90 -14.47 26.38
C GLN A 628 4.83 -13.55 25.78
N SER A 629 4.37 -13.88 24.57
CA SER A 629 3.30 -13.19 23.89
C SER A 629 1.95 -13.45 24.56
N TYR A 630 1.09 -12.43 24.59
CA TYR A 630 -0.29 -12.58 25.05
C TYR A 630 -1.20 -13.16 23.95
N ALA A 631 -0.73 -13.18 22.68
CA ALA A 631 -1.49 -13.56 21.50
C ALA A 631 -1.73 -15.08 21.35
N ARG A 632 -2.74 -15.60 22.05
CA ARG A 632 -3.08 -17.04 22.03
C ARG A 632 -3.47 -17.57 20.64
N GLU A 633 -3.90 -16.72 19.72
CA GLU A 633 -4.31 -17.13 18.37
C GLU A 633 -3.19 -17.83 17.59
N TRP A 634 -1.93 -17.51 17.88
CA TRP A 634 -0.77 -18.08 17.21
C TRP A 634 -0.20 -19.31 17.91
N LEU A 635 -0.61 -19.57 19.16
CA LEU A 635 -0.14 -20.72 19.94
C LEU A 635 -0.34 -22.06 19.21
N PRO A 636 -1.48 -22.33 18.53
CA PRO A 636 -1.63 -23.55 17.74
C PRO A 636 -0.59 -23.70 16.63
N ALA A 637 -0.21 -22.60 15.96
CA ALA A 637 0.82 -22.61 14.94
C ALA A 637 2.22 -22.78 15.56
N ALA A 638 2.51 -22.05 16.64
CA ALA A 638 3.78 -22.10 17.36
C ALA A 638 4.08 -23.48 17.96
N SER A 639 3.05 -24.16 18.47
CA SER A 639 3.14 -25.53 19.01
C SER A 639 3.07 -26.62 17.95
N GLN A 640 2.97 -26.25 16.66
CA GLN A 640 2.77 -27.18 15.55
C GLN A 640 1.55 -28.10 15.74
N ALA A 641 0.54 -27.62 16.47
CA ALA A 641 -0.72 -28.34 16.73
C ALA A 641 -1.70 -28.25 15.55
N GLY A 642 -1.30 -27.63 14.45
CA GLY A 642 -2.05 -27.60 13.20
C GLY A 642 -2.20 -29.00 12.61
N LYS A 643 -3.32 -29.23 11.92
CA LYS A 643 -3.51 -30.42 11.09
C LYS A 643 -3.20 -30.04 9.66
N ALA A 644 -2.30 -30.77 9.01
CA ALA A 644 -2.04 -30.60 7.59
C ALA A 644 -3.37 -30.69 6.82
N HIS A 645 -3.52 -29.89 5.77
CA HIS A 645 -4.68 -30.01 4.89
C HIS A 645 -4.77 -31.45 4.39
N SER A 646 -5.94 -32.07 4.57
CA SER A 646 -6.20 -33.39 4.02
C SER A 646 -6.19 -33.32 2.49
N GLU A 647 -5.88 -34.45 1.86
CA GLU A 647 -6.02 -34.63 0.42
C GLU A 647 -7.39 -34.12 -0.04
N PHE A 648 -7.40 -33.21 -1.02
CA PHE A 648 -8.60 -32.51 -1.46
C PHE A 648 -9.61 -33.50 -2.07
N VAL A 649 -9.11 -34.45 -2.85
CA VAL A 649 -9.94 -35.43 -3.54
C VAL A 649 -10.40 -36.51 -2.57
N GLN A 650 -11.69 -36.48 -2.26
CA GLN A 650 -12.39 -37.56 -1.57
C GLN A 650 -13.52 -38.04 -2.50
N PRO A 651 -13.63 -39.35 -2.79
CA PRO A 651 -14.63 -39.84 -3.72
C PRO A 651 -16.04 -39.58 -3.18
N LEU A 652 -16.85 -38.86 -3.95
CA LEU A 652 -18.21 -38.52 -3.58
C LEU A 652 -19.17 -39.55 -4.20
N PRO A 653 -20.15 -40.07 -3.44
CA PRO A 653 -21.17 -40.91 -4.05
C PRO A 653 -21.90 -40.09 -5.12
N PHE A 654 -22.02 -40.67 -6.31
CA PHE A 654 -22.71 -40.06 -7.43
C PHE A 654 -23.63 -41.09 -8.08
N THR A 655 -24.91 -40.72 -8.19
CA THR A 655 -25.92 -41.47 -8.92
C THR A 655 -26.16 -40.79 -10.25
N LEU A 656 -25.83 -41.48 -11.34
CA LEU A 656 -26.05 -40.98 -12.69
C LEU A 656 -27.55 -40.79 -12.94
N PRO A 657 -28.02 -39.59 -13.32
CA PRO A 657 -29.42 -39.38 -13.64
C PRO A 657 -29.81 -40.13 -14.92
N GLU A 658 -31.09 -40.46 -15.04
CA GLU A 658 -31.65 -41.17 -16.19
C GLU A 658 -31.62 -40.34 -17.48
N THR A 659 -31.43 -39.02 -17.39
CA THR A 659 -31.33 -38.14 -18.55
C THR A 659 -30.22 -37.12 -18.36
N VAL A 660 -29.35 -36.97 -19.35
CA VAL A 660 -28.23 -36.03 -19.36
C VAL A 660 -28.26 -35.21 -20.66
N PRO A 661 -28.31 -33.86 -20.58
CA PRO A 661 -28.19 -33.04 -21.77
C PRO A 661 -26.84 -33.21 -22.48
N LEU A 662 -26.84 -33.19 -23.80
CA LEU A 662 -25.60 -33.27 -24.60
C LEU A 662 -24.60 -32.18 -24.20
N GLU A 663 -25.08 -30.96 -23.93
CA GLU A 663 -24.27 -29.83 -23.49
C GLU A 663 -23.49 -30.10 -22.19
N THR A 664 -24.05 -30.92 -21.28
CA THR A 664 -23.38 -31.31 -20.05
C THR A 664 -22.17 -32.20 -20.36
N LEU A 665 -22.33 -33.18 -21.24
CA LEU A 665 -21.21 -34.03 -21.68
C LEU A 665 -20.17 -33.23 -22.45
N GLN A 666 -20.60 -32.32 -23.33
CA GLN A 666 -19.72 -31.42 -24.07
C GLN A 666 -18.92 -30.51 -23.14
N ARG A 667 -19.57 -29.87 -22.16
CA ARG A 667 -18.90 -29.00 -21.19
C ARG A 667 -17.96 -29.78 -20.27
N PHE A 668 -18.32 -31.02 -19.92
CA PHE A 668 -17.49 -31.91 -19.12
C PHE A 668 -16.19 -32.28 -19.84
N TRP A 669 -16.28 -32.83 -21.04
CA TRP A 669 -15.11 -33.35 -21.76
C TRP A 669 -14.17 -32.28 -22.31
N ALA A 670 -14.66 -31.04 -22.49
CA ALA A 670 -13.80 -29.91 -22.82
C ALA A 670 -12.73 -29.66 -21.74
N HIS A 671 -13.05 -29.88 -20.46
CA HIS A 671 -12.11 -29.79 -19.35
C HIS A 671 -12.69 -30.50 -18.10
N PRO A 672 -12.38 -31.80 -17.86
CA PRO A 672 -13.10 -32.62 -16.88
C PRO A 672 -12.83 -32.23 -15.42
N VAL A 673 -11.61 -31.79 -15.09
CA VAL A 673 -11.30 -31.30 -13.73
C VAL A 673 -12.10 -30.05 -13.39
N ARG A 674 -12.12 -29.03 -14.27
CA ARG A 674 -13.01 -27.87 -14.16
C ARG A 674 -14.47 -28.29 -13.99
N ALA A 675 -14.92 -29.26 -14.78
CA ALA A 675 -16.30 -29.72 -14.73
C ALA A 675 -16.66 -30.33 -13.36
N PHE A 676 -15.75 -31.06 -12.71
CA PHE A 676 -15.97 -31.51 -11.33
C PHE A 676 -16.22 -30.33 -10.38
N PHE A 677 -15.37 -29.29 -10.40
CA PHE A 677 -15.60 -28.13 -9.55
C PHE A 677 -16.92 -27.41 -9.86
N GLN A 678 -17.18 -27.12 -11.13
CA GLN A 678 -18.34 -26.31 -11.54
C GLN A 678 -19.66 -27.08 -11.46
N MET A 679 -19.69 -28.35 -11.86
CA MET A 679 -20.91 -29.16 -11.94
C MET A 679 -21.18 -29.95 -10.66
N ARG A 680 -20.15 -30.55 -10.03
CA ARG A 680 -20.33 -31.36 -8.82
C ARG A 680 -20.39 -30.52 -7.55
N LEU A 681 -19.49 -29.55 -7.42
CA LEU A 681 -19.34 -28.73 -6.21
C LEU A 681 -19.96 -27.32 -6.34
N GLN A 682 -20.34 -26.91 -7.55
CA GLN A 682 -20.78 -25.53 -7.87
C GLN A 682 -19.74 -24.45 -7.55
N VAL A 683 -18.46 -24.83 -7.53
CA VAL A 683 -17.34 -23.93 -7.26
C VAL A 683 -16.90 -23.30 -8.58
N ASN A 684 -17.06 -21.98 -8.66
CA ASN A 684 -16.61 -21.17 -9.79
C ASN A 684 -15.64 -20.10 -9.29
N PHE A 685 -14.36 -20.21 -9.64
CA PHE A 685 -13.36 -19.19 -9.33
C PHE A 685 -13.48 -18.04 -10.34
N ARG A 686 -14.51 -17.22 -10.18
CA ARG A 686 -14.71 -16.01 -10.99
C ARG A 686 -13.74 -14.94 -10.50
N THR A 687 -12.83 -14.51 -11.36
CA THR A 687 -12.08 -13.27 -11.14
C THR A 687 -13.01 -12.12 -11.50
N GLU A 688 -13.29 -11.25 -10.54
CA GLU A 688 -14.31 -10.20 -10.67
C GLU A 688 -13.84 -9.05 -11.59
N ASP A 689 -12.53 -8.79 -11.63
CA ASP A 689 -11.94 -7.74 -12.45
C ASP A 689 -11.13 -8.32 -13.61
N SER A 690 -11.56 -8.00 -14.83
CA SER A 690 -10.72 -8.12 -16.02
C SER A 690 -9.97 -6.80 -16.20
N GLU A 691 -8.67 -6.88 -16.43
CA GLU A 691 -7.82 -5.71 -16.71
C GLU A 691 -8.45 -4.89 -17.84
N ILE A 692 -8.73 -3.62 -17.57
CA ILE A 692 -9.16 -2.67 -18.59
C ILE A 692 -7.90 -2.27 -19.34
N PRO A 693 -7.84 -2.40 -20.68
CA PRO A 693 -6.68 -1.91 -21.41
C PRO A 693 -6.50 -0.40 -21.18
N ASP A 694 -5.27 0.02 -20.87
CA ASP A 694 -4.95 1.45 -20.67
C ASP A 694 -4.95 2.25 -21.99
N THR A 695 -4.93 1.54 -23.13
CA THR A 695 -4.76 2.14 -24.46
C THR A 695 -5.76 1.58 -25.48
N GLU A 696 -5.94 2.32 -26.57
CA GLU A 696 -6.64 1.85 -27.76
C GLU A 696 -5.95 0.61 -28.38
N PRO A 697 -6.69 -0.25 -29.10
CA PRO A 697 -6.10 -1.44 -29.69
C PRO A 697 -5.16 -1.08 -30.85
N PHE A 698 -3.85 -1.11 -30.60
CA PHE A 698 -2.84 -1.03 -31.67
C PHE A 698 -2.62 -2.37 -32.37
N ILE A 699 -2.77 -3.46 -31.61
CA ILE A 699 -2.62 -4.84 -32.05
C ILE A 699 -3.79 -5.66 -31.54
N LEU A 700 -4.20 -6.65 -32.33
CA LEU A 700 -5.22 -7.61 -31.93
C LEU A 700 -4.56 -8.97 -31.73
N GLU A 701 -4.58 -9.48 -30.50
CA GLU A 701 -3.99 -10.76 -30.12
C GLU A 701 -4.93 -11.57 -29.21
N GLY A 702 -4.50 -12.78 -28.85
CA GLY A 702 -5.22 -13.64 -27.90
C GLY A 702 -6.71 -13.82 -28.22
N LEU A 703 -7.55 -13.49 -27.23
CA LEU A 703 -8.99 -13.70 -27.26
C LEU A 703 -9.70 -12.78 -28.26
N SER A 704 -9.33 -11.50 -28.34
CA SER A 704 -9.97 -10.53 -29.23
C SER A 704 -9.80 -10.93 -30.70
N ARG A 705 -8.58 -11.33 -31.08
CA ARG A 705 -8.33 -11.85 -32.44
C ARG A 705 -9.18 -13.09 -32.74
N TYR A 706 -9.32 -13.99 -31.75
CA TYR A 706 -10.14 -15.19 -31.90
C TYR A 706 -11.63 -14.85 -32.11
N GLN A 707 -12.19 -13.95 -31.32
CA GLN A 707 -13.60 -13.52 -31.43
C GLN A 707 -13.89 -12.85 -32.79
N ILE A 708 -13.00 -11.98 -33.27
CA ILE A 708 -13.11 -11.36 -34.60
C ILE A 708 -13.06 -12.43 -35.68
N ASN A 709 -12.05 -13.31 -35.63
CA ASN A 709 -11.90 -14.38 -36.61
C ASN A 709 -13.09 -15.35 -36.61
N GLN A 710 -13.77 -15.55 -35.48
CA GLN A 710 -14.93 -16.44 -35.39
C GLN A 710 -16.10 -15.90 -36.22
N GLN A 711 -16.39 -14.60 -36.09
CA GLN A 711 -17.43 -13.97 -36.89
C GLN A 711 -17.03 -13.86 -38.36
N LEU A 712 -15.78 -13.45 -38.63
CA LEU A 712 -15.25 -13.33 -39.98
C LEU A 712 -15.30 -14.66 -40.73
N LEU A 713 -14.85 -15.74 -40.10
CA LEU A 713 -14.89 -17.07 -40.69
C LEU A 713 -16.32 -17.50 -41.02
N ASN A 714 -17.28 -17.28 -40.11
CA ASN A 714 -18.68 -17.63 -40.37
C ASN A 714 -19.25 -16.83 -41.54
N VAL A 715 -18.99 -15.53 -41.61
CA VAL A 715 -19.43 -14.68 -42.74
C VAL A 715 -18.86 -15.18 -44.07
N LEU A 716 -17.57 -15.53 -44.11
CA LEU A 716 -16.95 -16.06 -45.33
C LEU A 716 -17.49 -17.44 -45.71
N VAL A 717 -17.75 -18.33 -44.74
CA VAL A 717 -18.35 -19.65 -44.98
C VAL A 717 -19.79 -19.57 -45.49
N GLU A 718 -20.56 -18.60 -45.00
CA GLU A 718 -21.90 -18.29 -45.51
C GLU A 718 -21.87 -17.53 -46.84
N GLN A 719 -20.67 -17.15 -47.33
CA GLN A 719 -20.45 -16.34 -48.53
C GLN A 719 -21.15 -14.97 -48.46
N ASP A 720 -21.29 -14.45 -47.23
CA ASP A 720 -21.82 -13.13 -46.94
C ASP A 720 -20.75 -12.03 -47.09
N ASP A 721 -21.21 -10.77 -47.04
CA ASP A 721 -20.34 -9.60 -47.23
C ASP A 721 -19.45 -9.30 -46.01
N ALA A 722 -18.17 -9.65 -46.10
CA ALA A 722 -17.15 -9.34 -45.08
C ALA A 722 -16.98 -7.84 -44.84
N GLU A 723 -17.25 -6.99 -45.83
CA GLU A 723 -17.13 -5.54 -45.72
C GLU A 723 -18.20 -4.95 -44.77
N ARG A 724 -19.37 -5.59 -44.68
CA ARG A 724 -20.38 -5.23 -43.65
C ARG A 724 -19.86 -5.51 -42.25
N LEU A 725 -19.19 -6.64 -42.05
CA LEU A 725 -18.65 -7.03 -40.74
C LEU A 725 -17.47 -6.14 -40.33
N PHE A 726 -16.61 -5.78 -41.30
CA PHE A 726 -15.52 -4.82 -41.11
C PHE A 726 -16.02 -3.50 -40.52
N ARG A 727 -17.03 -2.89 -41.14
CA ARG A 727 -17.62 -1.63 -40.67
C ARG A 727 -18.17 -1.75 -39.25
N ARG A 728 -18.83 -2.87 -38.92
CA ARG A 728 -19.35 -3.11 -37.55
C ARG A 728 -18.23 -3.15 -36.52
N PHE A 729 -17.18 -3.95 -36.74
CA PHE A 729 -16.05 -4.02 -35.80
C PHE A 729 -15.30 -2.69 -35.69
N ARG A 730 -15.12 -1.99 -36.82
CA ARG A 730 -14.56 -0.63 -36.81
C ARG A 730 -15.40 0.34 -35.99
N ALA A 731 -16.71 0.34 -36.16
CA ALA A 731 -17.64 1.23 -35.44
C ALA A 731 -17.77 0.89 -33.94
N ALA A 732 -17.44 -0.34 -33.54
CA ALA A 732 -17.27 -0.74 -32.15
C ALA A 732 -15.94 -0.26 -31.54
N GLY A 733 -14.96 0.11 -32.37
CA GLY A 733 -13.59 0.40 -31.91
C GLY A 733 -12.75 -0.86 -31.71
N ASP A 734 -13.18 -2.02 -32.20
CA ASP A 734 -12.46 -3.27 -31.95
C ASP A 734 -11.22 -3.43 -32.85
N LEU A 735 -10.99 -2.51 -33.79
CA LEU A 735 -9.89 -2.56 -34.76
C LEU A 735 -8.89 -1.41 -34.54
N PRO A 736 -7.61 -1.62 -34.89
CA PRO A 736 -6.64 -0.52 -34.94
C PRO A 736 -7.06 0.61 -35.86
N TYR A 737 -6.57 1.81 -35.57
CA TYR A 737 -7.01 3.01 -36.25
C TYR A 737 -6.66 3.04 -37.74
N GLY A 738 -7.63 3.41 -38.58
CA GLY A 738 -7.46 3.73 -40.00
C GLY A 738 -6.78 2.62 -40.80
N ALA A 739 -5.71 2.97 -41.52
CA ALA A 739 -4.99 2.07 -42.41
C ALA A 739 -4.46 0.81 -41.70
N PHE A 740 -4.10 0.90 -40.41
CA PHE A 740 -3.64 -0.28 -39.66
C PHE A 740 -4.76 -1.27 -39.41
N GLY A 741 -5.98 -0.79 -39.17
CA GLY A 741 -7.18 -1.63 -39.05
C GLY A 741 -7.54 -2.31 -40.37
N GLU A 742 -7.41 -1.58 -41.49
CA GLU A 742 -7.61 -2.11 -42.85
C GLU A 742 -6.60 -3.23 -43.15
N ILE A 743 -5.30 -3.00 -42.90
CA ILE A 743 -4.24 -4.00 -43.11
C ILE A 743 -4.45 -5.25 -42.26
N PHE A 744 -4.81 -5.06 -40.98
CA PHE A 744 -5.15 -6.18 -40.10
C PHE A 744 -6.32 -6.98 -40.66
N TRP A 745 -7.40 -6.30 -41.06
CA TRP A 745 -8.60 -6.94 -41.58
C TRP A 745 -8.33 -7.71 -42.87
N GLU A 746 -7.58 -7.13 -43.82
CA GLU A 746 -7.19 -7.79 -45.07
C GLU A 746 -6.38 -9.06 -44.80
N THR A 747 -5.42 -8.99 -43.87
CA THR A 747 -4.57 -10.13 -43.49
C THR A 747 -5.41 -11.26 -42.87
N GLN A 748 -6.33 -10.91 -41.96
CA GLN A 748 -7.23 -11.89 -41.35
C GLN A 748 -8.23 -12.45 -42.37
N CYS A 749 -8.75 -11.64 -43.28
CA CYS A 749 -9.58 -12.11 -44.40
C CYS A 749 -8.83 -13.15 -45.22
N GLN A 750 -7.56 -12.91 -45.56
CA GLN A 750 -6.77 -13.87 -46.34
C GLN A 750 -6.60 -15.20 -45.62
N GLU A 751 -6.27 -15.19 -44.32
CA GLU A 751 -6.12 -16.43 -43.53
C GLU A 751 -7.47 -17.15 -43.34
N MET A 752 -8.54 -16.40 -43.03
CA MET A 752 -9.87 -16.97 -42.79
C MET A 752 -10.52 -17.46 -44.09
N GLN A 753 -10.23 -16.82 -45.23
CA GLN A 753 -10.68 -17.28 -46.55
C GLN A 753 -10.07 -18.65 -46.88
N GLN A 754 -8.78 -18.86 -46.62
CA GLN A 754 -8.14 -20.17 -46.84
C GLN A 754 -8.86 -21.28 -46.07
N LEU A 755 -9.30 -21.01 -44.83
CA LEU A 755 -10.06 -21.96 -44.03
C LEU A 755 -11.49 -22.09 -44.53
N ALA A 756 -12.16 -20.98 -44.83
CA ALA A 756 -13.52 -20.94 -45.36
C ALA A 756 -13.63 -21.72 -46.68
N ASP A 757 -12.66 -21.61 -47.58
CA ASP A 757 -12.63 -22.32 -48.87
C ASP A 757 -12.65 -23.84 -48.67
N ARG A 758 -11.91 -24.37 -47.67
CA ARG A 758 -11.95 -25.80 -47.32
C ARG A 758 -13.34 -26.23 -46.86
N VAL A 759 -14.00 -25.39 -46.05
CA VAL A 759 -15.37 -25.63 -45.59
C VAL A 759 -16.33 -25.60 -46.79
N ILE A 760 -16.33 -24.52 -47.56
CA ILE A 760 -17.21 -24.28 -48.72
C ILE A 760 -17.08 -25.40 -49.75
N ALA A 761 -15.86 -25.87 -50.03
CA ALA A 761 -15.59 -26.90 -51.03
C ALA A 761 -16.32 -28.23 -50.77
N CYS A 762 -16.68 -28.51 -49.51
CA CYS A 762 -17.40 -29.73 -49.14
C CYS A 762 -18.70 -29.48 -48.37
N ARG A 763 -19.11 -28.21 -48.20
CA ARG A 763 -20.33 -27.85 -47.48
C ARG A 763 -21.56 -28.18 -48.31
N GLN A 764 -22.46 -28.96 -47.74
CA GLN A 764 -23.79 -29.23 -48.26
C GLN A 764 -24.87 -28.58 -47.36
N PRO A 765 -26.07 -28.30 -47.88
CA PRO A 765 -27.18 -27.84 -47.03
C PRO A 765 -27.51 -28.86 -45.95
N GLY A 766 -27.47 -28.44 -44.69
CA GLY A 766 -27.78 -29.27 -43.53
C GLY A 766 -29.02 -28.79 -42.77
N GLN A 767 -29.56 -29.65 -41.90
CA GLN A 767 -30.66 -29.32 -40.98
C GLN A 767 -30.25 -29.63 -39.54
N SER A 768 -30.94 -29.03 -38.56
CA SER A 768 -30.74 -29.40 -37.17
C SER A 768 -31.34 -30.78 -36.90
N MET A 769 -30.58 -31.65 -36.24
CA MET A 769 -31.02 -32.97 -35.81
C MET A 769 -31.26 -32.94 -34.30
N GLU A 770 -32.48 -33.32 -33.90
CA GLU A 770 -32.81 -33.55 -32.50
C GLU A 770 -32.19 -34.87 -32.04
N ILE A 771 -31.61 -34.86 -30.84
CA ILE A 771 -31.01 -36.03 -30.21
C ILE A 771 -31.95 -36.50 -29.10
N ASP A 772 -32.34 -37.76 -29.19
CA ASP A 772 -33.05 -38.51 -28.15
C ASP A 772 -32.52 -39.95 -28.17
N LEU A 773 -31.45 -40.18 -27.40
CA LEU A 773 -30.68 -41.42 -27.46
C LEU A 773 -30.64 -42.16 -26.13
N ALA A 774 -31.08 -43.41 -26.15
CA ALA A 774 -30.90 -44.35 -25.06
C ALA A 774 -29.51 -45.02 -25.14
N CYS A 775 -28.62 -44.70 -24.21
CA CYS A 775 -27.28 -45.28 -24.12
C CYS A 775 -26.97 -45.71 -22.68
N ASN A 776 -26.69 -47.00 -22.46
CA ASN A 776 -26.29 -47.54 -21.14
C ASN A 776 -27.23 -47.17 -19.97
N GLY A 777 -28.54 -47.13 -20.23
CA GLY A 777 -29.55 -46.77 -19.23
C GLY A 777 -29.72 -45.26 -18.99
N VAL A 778 -29.10 -44.41 -19.81
CA VAL A 778 -29.24 -42.95 -19.78
C VAL A 778 -29.78 -42.44 -21.11
N GLN A 779 -30.71 -41.49 -21.05
CA GLN A 779 -31.18 -40.73 -22.19
C GLN A 779 -30.30 -39.49 -22.41
N ILE A 780 -29.86 -39.28 -23.64
CA ILE A 780 -29.14 -38.07 -24.04
C ILE A 780 -30.06 -37.23 -24.90
N THR A 781 -30.25 -35.97 -24.51
CA THR A 781 -31.12 -35.01 -25.21
C THR A 781 -30.34 -33.79 -25.66
N GLY A 782 -30.64 -33.26 -26.85
CA GLY A 782 -30.01 -32.03 -27.35
C GLY A 782 -30.21 -31.80 -28.84
N TRP A 783 -29.44 -30.87 -29.39
CA TRP A 783 -29.51 -30.52 -30.81
C TRP A 783 -28.11 -30.58 -31.44
N LEU A 784 -27.98 -31.27 -32.56
CA LEU A 784 -26.81 -31.15 -33.43
C LEU A 784 -27.14 -30.15 -34.56
N PRO A 785 -26.43 -29.02 -34.63
CA PRO A 785 -26.66 -28.04 -35.68
C PRO A 785 -26.07 -28.50 -37.02
N GLN A 786 -26.68 -28.03 -38.11
CA GLN A 786 -26.15 -28.14 -39.48
C GLN A 786 -25.67 -29.55 -39.85
N VAL A 787 -26.48 -30.57 -39.56
CA VAL A 787 -26.20 -31.96 -39.97
C VAL A 787 -26.45 -32.11 -41.45
N GLN A 788 -25.43 -32.53 -42.19
CA GLN A 788 -25.44 -32.70 -43.63
C GLN A 788 -25.67 -34.18 -44.00
N PRO A 789 -26.05 -34.50 -45.25
CA PRO A 789 -26.21 -35.88 -45.70
C PRO A 789 -24.93 -36.71 -45.61
N ASP A 790 -23.76 -36.09 -45.74
CA ASP A 790 -22.44 -36.71 -45.59
C ASP A 790 -21.95 -36.75 -44.13
N GLY A 791 -22.64 -36.06 -43.21
CA GLY A 791 -22.46 -36.12 -41.77
C GLY A 791 -22.27 -34.76 -41.10
N LEU A 792 -21.25 -34.62 -40.25
CA LEU A 792 -21.02 -33.37 -39.49
C LEU A 792 -19.85 -32.59 -40.07
N LEU A 793 -20.11 -31.33 -40.45
CA LEU A 793 -19.07 -30.38 -40.81
C LEU A 793 -18.98 -29.29 -39.75
N ARG A 794 -17.79 -29.12 -39.17
CA ARG A 794 -17.47 -28.12 -38.16
C ARG A 794 -16.22 -27.35 -38.57
N TRP A 795 -16.10 -26.13 -38.08
CA TRP A 795 -14.93 -25.29 -38.32
C TRP A 795 -14.72 -24.33 -37.17
N ARG A 796 -13.45 -23.98 -36.90
CA ARG A 796 -13.09 -22.95 -35.92
C ARG A 796 -11.81 -22.21 -36.33
N PRO A 797 -11.67 -20.91 -36.00
CA PRO A 797 -10.47 -20.15 -36.28
C PRO A 797 -9.39 -20.34 -35.20
N SER A 798 -9.17 -21.59 -34.76
CA SER A 798 -8.17 -21.94 -33.74
C SER A 798 -7.17 -22.95 -34.30
N LEU A 799 -6.06 -23.14 -33.59
CA LEU A 799 -5.14 -24.25 -33.88
C LEU A 799 -5.74 -25.59 -33.45
N LEU A 800 -5.17 -26.67 -33.98
CA LEU A 800 -5.53 -28.03 -33.61
C LEU A 800 -5.18 -28.32 -32.14
N SER A 801 -6.18 -28.76 -31.40
CA SER A 801 -6.07 -29.19 -29.99
C SER A 801 -6.82 -30.50 -29.80
N VAL A 802 -6.43 -31.25 -28.77
CA VAL A 802 -7.02 -32.57 -28.47
C VAL A 802 -8.39 -32.42 -27.82
N ALA A 803 -8.58 -31.39 -27.00
CA ALA A 803 -9.89 -31.04 -26.45
C ALA A 803 -10.93 -30.78 -27.55
N GLN A 804 -10.54 -30.13 -28.64
CA GLN A 804 -11.43 -29.90 -29.80
C GLN A 804 -11.73 -31.19 -30.57
N GLY A 805 -10.74 -32.08 -30.70
CA GLY A 805 -10.96 -33.41 -31.28
C GLY A 805 -11.95 -34.23 -30.47
N MET A 806 -11.84 -34.21 -29.13
CA MET A 806 -12.80 -34.83 -28.21
C MET A 806 -14.21 -34.25 -28.39
N GLN A 807 -14.33 -32.94 -28.58
CA GLN A 807 -15.62 -32.30 -28.79
C GLN A 807 -16.32 -32.80 -30.06
N LEU A 808 -15.59 -32.88 -31.18
CA LEU A 808 -16.12 -33.44 -32.43
C LEU A 808 -16.43 -34.93 -32.28
N TRP A 809 -15.57 -35.69 -31.61
CA TRP A 809 -15.76 -37.13 -31.38
C TRP A 809 -17.05 -37.41 -30.62
N LEU A 810 -17.34 -36.65 -29.57
CA LEU A 810 -18.60 -36.76 -28.83
C LEU A 810 -19.81 -36.46 -29.73
N GLU A 811 -19.77 -35.40 -30.52
CA GLU A 811 -20.84 -35.08 -31.49
C GLU A 811 -20.99 -36.20 -32.54
N HIS A 812 -19.88 -36.76 -33.02
CA HIS A 812 -19.85 -37.84 -34.01
C HIS A 812 -20.48 -39.14 -33.49
N LEU A 813 -20.14 -39.54 -32.26
CA LEU A 813 -20.73 -40.72 -31.63
C LEU A 813 -22.24 -40.59 -31.45
N VAL A 814 -22.69 -39.41 -31.01
CA VAL A 814 -24.12 -39.10 -30.85
C VAL A 814 -24.83 -39.08 -32.21
N TYR A 815 -24.21 -38.52 -33.25
CA TYR A 815 -24.73 -38.56 -34.61
C TYR A 815 -24.86 -39.99 -35.15
N CYS A 816 -23.82 -40.81 -35.02
CA CYS A 816 -23.84 -42.19 -35.52
C CYS A 816 -24.79 -43.10 -34.74
N ALA A 817 -24.88 -42.92 -33.43
CA ALA A 817 -25.84 -43.65 -32.60
C ALA A 817 -27.31 -43.29 -32.92
N SER A 818 -27.56 -42.07 -33.41
CA SER A 818 -28.89 -41.61 -33.87
C SER A 818 -29.28 -42.15 -35.25
N GLY A 819 -28.45 -43.02 -35.83
CA GLY A 819 -28.68 -43.65 -37.14
C GLY A 819 -28.00 -42.94 -38.31
N GLY A 820 -27.14 -41.94 -38.07
CA GLY A 820 -26.34 -41.31 -39.10
C GLY A 820 -25.16 -42.19 -39.56
N ASN A 821 -25.02 -42.43 -40.86
CA ASN A 821 -23.95 -43.27 -41.43
C ASN A 821 -22.85 -42.46 -42.16
N GLY A 822 -22.68 -41.18 -41.79
CA GLY A 822 -21.76 -40.25 -42.43
C GLY A 822 -20.42 -40.03 -41.69
N GLU A 823 -19.52 -39.29 -42.31
CA GLU A 823 -18.24 -38.85 -41.72
C GLU A 823 -18.43 -37.60 -40.85
N SER A 824 -17.41 -37.24 -40.07
CA SER A 824 -17.40 -35.95 -39.38
C SER A 824 -16.04 -35.27 -39.48
N ARG A 825 -16.04 -33.97 -39.80
CA ARG A 825 -14.83 -33.18 -40.07
C ARG A 825 -14.85 -31.88 -39.27
N LEU A 826 -13.72 -31.55 -38.66
CA LEU A 826 -13.45 -30.25 -38.03
C LEU A 826 -12.24 -29.60 -38.70
N PHE A 827 -12.46 -28.53 -39.45
CA PHE A 827 -11.38 -27.75 -40.06
C PHE A 827 -10.89 -26.63 -39.13
N LEU A 828 -9.57 -26.54 -39.01
CA LEU A 828 -8.87 -25.64 -38.10
C LEU A 828 -7.78 -24.86 -38.86
N ARG A 829 -7.18 -23.87 -38.19
CA ARG A 829 -6.11 -23.05 -38.77
C ARG A 829 -4.87 -23.89 -39.09
N LYS A 830 -4.04 -23.39 -40.02
CA LYS A 830 -2.80 -24.04 -40.49
C LYS A 830 -3.05 -25.44 -41.04
N ASP A 831 -4.13 -25.56 -41.81
CA ASP A 831 -4.58 -26.79 -42.43
C ASP A 831 -4.86 -27.95 -41.45
N GLY A 832 -5.02 -27.64 -40.16
CA GLY A 832 -5.40 -28.62 -39.14
C GLY A 832 -6.77 -29.24 -39.44
N GLU A 833 -6.90 -30.53 -39.14
CA GLU A 833 -8.12 -31.29 -39.37
C GLU A 833 -8.27 -32.39 -38.31
N TRP A 834 -9.49 -32.57 -37.81
CA TRP A 834 -9.92 -33.83 -37.21
C TRP A 834 -10.97 -34.45 -38.11
N ARG A 835 -10.75 -35.69 -38.54
CA ARG A 835 -11.67 -36.41 -39.44
C ARG A 835 -11.96 -37.80 -38.90
N PHE A 836 -13.23 -38.07 -38.65
CA PHE A 836 -13.70 -39.36 -38.15
C PHE A 836 -14.52 -40.11 -39.21
N PRO A 837 -14.23 -41.41 -39.44
CA PRO A 837 -14.96 -42.26 -40.35
C PRO A 837 -16.35 -42.60 -39.80
N PRO A 838 -17.32 -42.99 -40.66
CA PRO A 838 -18.62 -43.44 -40.19
C PRO A 838 -18.49 -44.68 -39.30
N LEU A 839 -19.18 -44.66 -38.16
CA LEU A 839 -19.25 -45.79 -37.25
C LEU A 839 -20.60 -46.51 -37.36
N ALA A 840 -20.58 -47.83 -37.15
CA ALA A 840 -21.82 -48.56 -36.93
C ALA A 840 -22.49 -48.07 -35.64
N ALA A 841 -23.82 -47.91 -35.63
CA ALA A 841 -24.55 -47.39 -34.48
C ALA A 841 -24.27 -48.15 -33.17
N GLU A 842 -24.07 -49.48 -33.25
CA GLU A 842 -23.68 -50.30 -32.10
C GLU A 842 -22.30 -49.93 -31.53
N GLN A 843 -21.31 -49.72 -32.40
CA GLN A 843 -19.97 -49.30 -32.00
C GLN A 843 -19.97 -47.85 -31.50
N ALA A 844 -20.80 -46.99 -32.08
CA ALA A 844 -20.98 -45.62 -31.61
C ALA A 844 -21.55 -45.58 -30.18
N LEU A 845 -22.57 -46.41 -29.88
CA LEU A 845 -23.11 -46.57 -28.52
C LEU A 845 -22.07 -47.11 -27.54
N HIS A 846 -21.17 -48.00 -27.98
CA HIS A 846 -20.10 -48.52 -27.14
C HIS A 846 -19.13 -47.41 -26.66
N TYR A 847 -18.59 -46.61 -27.58
CA TYR A 847 -17.69 -45.51 -27.20
C TYR A 847 -18.43 -44.37 -26.48
N LEU A 848 -19.69 -44.10 -26.83
CA LEU A 848 -20.51 -43.13 -26.11
C LEU A 848 -20.71 -43.57 -24.65
N SER A 849 -20.89 -44.87 -24.40
CA SER A 849 -20.98 -45.42 -23.04
C SER A 849 -19.72 -45.17 -22.21
N GLN A 850 -18.53 -45.22 -22.83
CA GLN A 850 -17.27 -44.90 -22.13
C GLN A 850 -17.21 -43.42 -21.74
N LEU A 851 -17.65 -42.51 -22.61
CA LEU A 851 -17.68 -41.08 -22.30
C LEU A 851 -18.71 -40.75 -21.21
N ILE A 852 -19.85 -41.45 -21.17
CA ILE A 852 -20.83 -41.34 -20.07
C ILE A 852 -20.24 -41.90 -18.77
N GLU A 853 -19.47 -42.99 -18.83
CA GLU A 853 -18.81 -43.56 -17.66
C GLU A 853 -17.73 -42.63 -17.10
N GLY A 854 -16.92 -42.00 -17.96
CA GLY A 854 -15.97 -40.97 -17.54
C GLY A 854 -16.65 -39.76 -16.91
N TYR A 855 -17.80 -39.32 -17.44
CA TYR A 855 -18.63 -38.30 -16.78
C TYR A 855 -19.10 -38.75 -15.39
N ARG A 856 -19.59 -39.99 -15.26
CA ARG A 856 -20.03 -40.56 -13.98
C ARG A 856 -18.88 -40.60 -12.94
N GLU A 857 -17.70 -41.05 -13.35
CA GLU A 857 -16.50 -41.07 -12.50
C GLU A 857 -16.02 -39.67 -12.15
N GLY A 858 -15.99 -38.78 -13.15
CA GLY A 858 -15.61 -37.37 -13.02
C GLY A 858 -16.55 -36.52 -12.17
N MET A 859 -17.76 -37.02 -11.87
CA MET A 859 -18.71 -36.42 -10.92
C MET A 859 -18.58 -36.99 -9.50
N SER A 860 -17.82 -38.09 -9.33
CA SER A 860 -17.46 -38.64 -8.03
C SER A 860 -16.15 -38.03 -7.52
N ALA A 861 -15.13 -37.97 -8.37
CA ALA A 861 -13.82 -37.37 -8.09
C ALA A 861 -13.29 -36.69 -9.37
N PRO A 862 -12.34 -35.73 -9.30
CA PRO A 862 -11.75 -35.14 -10.50
C PRO A 862 -11.15 -36.21 -11.41
N LEU A 863 -11.71 -36.34 -12.62
CA LEU A 863 -11.17 -37.26 -13.62
C LEU A 863 -9.93 -36.63 -14.26
N LEU A 864 -8.77 -37.25 -14.07
CA LEU A 864 -7.47 -36.73 -14.47
C LEU A 864 -7.16 -36.97 -15.94
N VAL A 865 -7.99 -36.42 -16.82
CA VAL A 865 -7.75 -36.41 -18.27
C VAL A 865 -7.36 -35.00 -18.67
N LEU A 866 -6.05 -34.81 -18.88
CA LEU A 866 -5.48 -33.58 -19.43
C LEU A 866 -5.41 -33.73 -20.95
N PRO A 867 -6.34 -33.15 -21.71
CA PRO A 867 -6.40 -33.38 -23.16
C PRO A 867 -5.11 -33.00 -23.88
N GLU A 868 -4.47 -31.89 -23.54
CA GLU A 868 -3.32 -31.40 -24.32
C GLU A 868 -2.01 -32.11 -23.94
N SER A 869 -1.64 -32.15 -22.65
CA SER A 869 -0.46 -32.89 -22.15
C SER A 869 -0.58 -34.38 -22.40
N GLY A 870 -1.75 -34.93 -22.09
CA GLY A 870 -2.02 -36.34 -22.29
C GLY A 870 -2.07 -36.70 -23.77
N GLY A 871 -2.74 -35.89 -24.57
CA GLY A 871 -2.75 -36.05 -26.02
C GLY A 871 -1.36 -35.95 -26.65
N ALA A 872 -0.49 -35.05 -26.16
CA ALA A 872 0.89 -34.94 -26.62
C ALA A 872 1.73 -36.19 -26.32
N TRP A 873 1.55 -36.77 -25.12
CA TRP A 873 2.16 -38.06 -24.76
C TRP A 873 1.64 -39.17 -25.69
N LEU A 874 0.31 -39.28 -25.81
CA LEU A 874 -0.37 -40.35 -26.55
C LEU A 874 -0.04 -40.30 -28.04
N LYS A 875 0.01 -39.11 -28.63
CA LYS A 875 0.40 -38.90 -30.04
C LYS A 875 1.84 -39.32 -30.32
N THR A 876 2.71 -39.30 -29.32
CA THR A 876 4.11 -39.72 -29.45
C THR A 876 4.26 -41.24 -29.35
N CYS A 877 3.41 -41.89 -28.56
CA CYS A 877 3.42 -43.34 -28.35
C CYS A 877 2.56 -44.12 -29.36
N TYR A 878 1.53 -43.52 -29.94
CA TYR A 878 0.60 -44.22 -30.83
C TYR A 878 1.10 -44.25 -32.29
N ASP A 879 1.25 -45.45 -32.85
CA ASP A 879 1.56 -45.69 -34.27
C ASP A 879 0.28 -46.05 -35.04
N ALA A 880 -0.15 -45.15 -35.93
CA ALA A 880 -1.32 -45.34 -36.77
C ALA A 880 -1.17 -46.44 -37.83
N GLN A 881 0.07 -46.79 -38.24
CA GLN A 881 0.29 -47.78 -39.31
C GLN A 881 0.01 -49.20 -38.85
N ASN A 882 0.29 -49.49 -37.58
CA ASN A 882 0.14 -50.81 -36.98
C ASN A 882 -0.94 -50.86 -35.89
N ASP A 883 -1.65 -49.74 -35.65
CA ASP A 883 -2.62 -49.57 -34.55
C ASP A 883 -2.02 -50.04 -33.21
N ALA A 884 -0.76 -49.65 -32.96
CA ALA A 884 0.06 -50.16 -31.87
C ALA A 884 0.57 -49.04 -30.97
N MET A 885 0.67 -49.33 -29.67
CA MET A 885 1.37 -48.47 -28.71
C MET A 885 2.85 -48.86 -28.66
N LEU A 886 3.70 -47.86 -28.87
CA LEU A 886 5.15 -47.98 -28.72
C LEU A 886 5.51 -47.87 -27.23
N ASP A 887 6.24 -48.87 -26.75
CA ASP A 887 6.64 -49.02 -25.34
C ASP A 887 8.17 -49.13 -25.20
N ASP A 888 8.92 -48.73 -26.23
CA ASP A 888 10.38 -48.68 -26.15
C ASP A 888 10.82 -47.47 -25.32
N ASP A 889 11.88 -47.63 -24.52
CA ASP A 889 12.38 -46.58 -23.63
C ASP A 889 12.64 -45.25 -24.35
N SER A 890 13.01 -45.30 -25.63
CA SER A 890 13.32 -44.10 -26.42
C SER A 890 12.06 -43.27 -26.75
N THR A 891 10.93 -43.93 -27.03
CA THR A 891 9.65 -43.25 -27.29
C THR A 891 9.00 -42.79 -25.99
N LEU A 892 9.03 -43.61 -24.93
CA LEU A 892 8.51 -43.23 -23.62
C LEU A 892 9.20 -41.97 -23.05
N GLN A 893 10.52 -41.84 -23.21
CA GLN A 893 11.25 -40.63 -22.80
C GLN A 893 10.87 -39.39 -23.62
N LYS A 894 10.70 -39.55 -24.94
CA LYS A 894 10.20 -38.47 -25.80
C LYS A 894 8.77 -38.07 -25.45
N ALA A 895 7.90 -39.05 -25.19
CA ALA A 895 6.50 -38.83 -24.82
C ALA A 895 6.40 -38.09 -23.49
N ARG A 896 7.19 -38.47 -22.47
CA ARG A 896 7.31 -37.72 -21.20
C ARG A 896 7.76 -36.28 -21.42
N THR A 897 8.73 -36.05 -22.31
CA THR A 897 9.19 -34.70 -22.66
C THR A 897 8.07 -33.89 -23.32
N LYS A 898 7.30 -34.50 -24.24
CA LYS A 898 6.15 -33.85 -24.91
C LYS A 898 5.00 -33.55 -23.98
N PHE A 899 4.72 -34.45 -23.03
CA PHE A 899 3.78 -34.21 -21.94
C PHE A 899 4.15 -32.96 -21.15
N LEU A 900 5.39 -32.88 -20.65
CA LEU A 900 5.85 -31.76 -19.84
C LEU A 900 5.89 -30.46 -20.64
N GLN A 901 6.30 -30.51 -21.92
CA GLN A 901 6.25 -29.34 -22.81
C GLN A 901 4.84 -28.76 -22.97
N ALA A 902 3.82 -29.61 -23.02
CA ALA A 902 2.43 -29.15 -23.07
C ALA A 902 1.89 -28.75 -21.68
N TYR A 903 2.34 -29.41 -20.62
CA TYR A 903 1.91 -29.14 -19.24
C TYR A 903 2.46 -27.80 -18.73
N GLU A 904 3.74 -27.53 -18.93
CA GLU A 904 4.43 -26.31 -18.44
C GLU A 904 4.41 -25.18 -19.48
N GLY A 905 4.32 -25.53 -20.77
CA GLY A 905 4.33 -24.55 -21.86
C GLY A 905 5.73 -23.99 -22.14
N ASN A 906 5.78 -22.75 -22.59
CA ASN A 906 7.00 -22.00 -22.85
C ASN A 906 6.84 -20.52 -22.45
N MET A 907 7.85 -19.69 -22.69
CA MET A 907 7.84 -18.27 -22.33
C MET A 907 6.72 -17.45 -23.01
N MET A 908 6.16 -17.92 -24.13
CA MET A 908 5.13 -17.23 -24.92
C MET A 908 3.73 -17.85 -24.75
N VAL A 909 3.65 -19.18 -24.63
CA VAL A 909 2.41 -19.94 -24.49
C VAL A 909 2.43 -20.63 -23.14
N ARG A 910 1.52 -20.24 -22.25
CA ARG A 910 1.34 -20.87 -20.94
C ARG A 910 0.86 -22.31 -21.13
N GLY A 911 1.41 -23.22 -20.32
CA GLY A 911 1.07 -24.65 -20.38
C GLY A 911 -0.29 -24.96 -19.77
N GLU A 912 -0.79 -26.16 -20.05
CA GLU A 912 -2.08 -26.65 -19.55
C GLU A 912 -2.14 -26.72 -18.00
N GLY A 913 -0.99 -26.92 -17.33
CA GLY A 913 -0.88 -26.97 -15.88
C GLY A 913 -0.92 -25.60 -15.19
N ASP A 914 -0.76 -24.50 -15.93
CA ASP A 914 -0.95 -23.12 -15.45
C ASP A 914 -2.44 -22.74 -15.47
N ASP A 915 -3.25 -23.58 -14.83
CA ASP A 915 -4.70 -23.41 -14.71
C ASP A 915 -5.12 -23.60 -13.23
N ILE A 916 -5.88 -22.64 -12.71
CA ILE A 916 -6.46 -22.62 -11.37
C ILE A 916 -7.13 -23.94 -10.95
N TRP A 917 -7.76 -24.66 -11.89
CA TRP A 917 -8.46 -25.91 -11.62
C TRP A 917 -7.49 -27.03 -11.26
N TYR A 918 -6.35 -27.13 -11.96
CA TYR A 918 -5.29 -28.08 -11.63
C TYR A 918 -4.48 -27.62 -10.41
N GLN A 919 -4.17 -26.32 -10.33
CA GLN A 919 -3.44 -25.71 -9.20
C GLN A 919 -4.14 -25.92 -7.85
N ARG A 920 -5.48 -26.08 -7.87
CA ARG A 920 -6.26 -26.40 -6.67
C ARG A 920 -6.11 -27.86 -6.24
N LEU A 921 -5.87 -28.78 -7.17
CA LEU A 921 -5.61 -30.19 -6.87
C LEU A 921 -4.16 -30.38 -6.41
N TRP A 922 -3.20 -29.84 -7.15
CA TRP A 922 -1.77 -29.90 -6.83
C TRP A 922 -1.05 -28.66 -7.34
N ARG A 923 -0.06 -28.17 -6.58
CA ARG A 923 0.76 -27.01 -6.97
C ARG A 923 1.98 -27.40 -7.81
N GLN A 924 2.46 -28.62 -7.63
CA GLN A 924 3.58 -29.19 -8.38
C GLN A 924 3.16 -30.56 -8.87
N LEU A 925 3.44 -30.84 -10.14
CA LEU A 925 3.17 -32.14 -10.72
C LEU A 925 4.14 -33.17 -10.13
N THR A 926 3.61 -34.23 -9.53
CA THR A 926 4.42 -35.34 -9.03
C THR A 926 4.45 -36.48 -10.07
N PRO A 927 5.50 -37.32 -10.09
CA PRO A 927 5.56 -38.48 -10.99
C PRO A 927 4.34 -39.40 -10.87
N GLU A 928 3.81 -39.59 -9.66
CA GLU A 928 2.66 -40.45 -9.39
C GLU A 928 1.37 -39.87 -9.99
N THR A 929 1.17 -38.55 -9.85
CA THR A 929 0.03 -37.88 -10.51
C THR A 929 0.16 -37.89 -12.02
N MET A 930 1.37 -37.76 -12.55
CA MET A 930 1.63 -37.90 -13.99
C MET A 930 1.31 -39.31 -14.49
N GLU A 931 1.70 -40.35 -13.77
CA GLU A 931 1.34 -41.74 -14.10
C GLU A 931 -0.18 -41.94 -14.04
N ALA A 932 -0.85 -41.45 -13.01
CA ALA A 932 -2.31 -41.49 -12.92
C ALA A 932 -3.00 -40.78 -14.10
N ILE A 933 -2.46 -39.64 -14.55
CA ILE A 933 -2.93 -38.96 -15.76
C ILE A 933 -2.74 -39.88 -16.97
N VAL A 934 -1.52 -40.41 -17.17
CA VAL A 934 -1.14 -41.27 -18.30
C VAL A 934 -2.03 -42.52 -18.40
N GLU A 935 -2.33 -43.16 -17.27
CA GLU A 935 -3.24 -44.32 -17.21
C GLU A 935 -4.65 -43.99 -17.72
N GLN A 936 -5.17 -42.81 -17.42
CA GLN A 936 -6.51 -42.39 -17.90
C GLN A 936 -6.52 -42.03 -19.39
N LEU A 937 -5.38 -41.67 -19.99
CA LEU A 937 -5.30 -41.26 -21.40
C LEU A 937 -5.65 -42.41 -22.34
N GLN A 938 -5.16 -43.61 -22.05
CA GLN A 938 -5.42 -44.78 -22.90
C GLN A 938 -6.91 -45.13 -22.91
N ARG A 939 -7.61 -44.89 -21.80
CA ARG A 939 -9.04 -45.19 -21.68
C ARG A 939 -9.90 -44.20 -22.47
N PHE A 940 -9.63 -42.90 -22.36
CA PHE A 940 -10.55 -41.88 -22.89
C PHE A 940 -10.07 -41.15 -24.14
N LEU A 941 -8.75 -40.95 -24.32
CA LEU A 941 -8.22 -40.18 -25.45
C LEU A 941 -7.74 -41.05 -26.61
N LEU A 942 -7.41 -42.33 -26.38
CA LEU A 942 -6.93 -43.23 -27.44
C LEU A 942 -7.89 -43.38 -28.63
N PRO A 943 -9.22 -43.49 -28.44
CA PRO A 943 -10.14 -43.56 -29.57
C PRO A 943 -9.98 -42.39 -30.56
N LEU A 944 -9.66 -41.18 -30.06
CA LEU A 944 -9.45 -40.02 -30.93
C LEU A 944 -8.34 -40.27 -31.95
N PHE A 945 -7.19 -40.78 -31.50
CA PHE A 945 -6.04 -41.02 -32.38
C PHE A 945 -6.22 -42.27 -33.25
N ARG A 946 -6.95 -43.28 -32.77
CA ARG A 946 -7.25 -44.50 -33.53
C ARG A 946 -8.15 -44.25 -34.74
N PHE A 947 -9.14 -43.37 -34.57
CA PHE A 947 -10.13 -43.09 -35.60
C PHE A 947 -9.85 -41.84 -36.42
N ASN A 948 -8.83 -41.05 -36.08
CA ASN A 948 -8.50 -39.87 -36.85
C ASN A 948 -7.80 -40.23 -38.17
N GLN A 949 -8.34 -39.72 -39.28
CA GLN A 949 -7.86 -39.99 -40.64
C GLN A 949 -7.09 -38.82 -41.26
N SER A 950 -6.81 -37.77 -40.50
CA SER A 950 -6.10 -36.56 -40.95
C SER A 950 -4.60 -36.76 -41.12
#